data_AF-A0A522DRV5-F1
#
_entry.id   AF-A0A522DRV5-F1
#
_cell.length_a   1.000
_cell.length_b   1.000
_cell.length_c   1.000
_cell.angle_alpha   90.00
_cell.angle_beta   90.00
_cell.angle_gamma   90.00
#
_symmetry.space_group_name_H-M   'P 1'
#
loop_
_entity.id
_entity.type
_entity.pdbx_description
1 polymer ?
#
loop_
_entity_poly.entity_id
_entity_poly.type
_entity_poly.pdbx_seq_one_letter_code
_entity_poly.pdbx_strand_id
1 'polypeptide(L)'
;MRMPSSELSRERAYVSTLYARLDELREEAQRQLDAVRRSNPGGTHQNRSERDSFAKIYEERVGQLRQIDERLAFGRLELKAEEPGDSVLRYIGRIGLRDEEQRPILLDWRVPQASAFYQATAATPLGARARRHLQSQGREIVRIDDEIFDEELLAGDASSLQGEAALLASLAAERTGRMHDIVATIQAEQDAIIRSELRGVLVVQGGPGTGKTAVALHRAAYLLYSHRDRLATSGVLIVGPSRSFLQYIEAVLPSLGETGVVLASVGQLFPGVDTSIEERADVASLKGSLEMVELLGRAVRSRQVAPTELQVVDVNGELLTVPAQLIRSAMQRAWETKKPHNVARVTFNKVALAALARLLADQLRSHGNTIDDSDYGWLREDLRTSHDVKVLLNTAWLPLSPQKLLQDLFARKQWLASLTPGWSEQRRALLARDRDAPFTVSDVALLDEAAELLGEADAVSDSRKNELAQQRKRDIENAKQAIRNMGVEGLVDAAALADGFEAAVERGTTAEVAAADREWTYGHVVVDEAQELSPMQWRVLMRRNPLRSFTIVGDVAQASAAAGSTSWAGALEAHVGDNWRLEELTVNYRTPAQISAVAESMALAHSVNITQSRAVRETEWPVNVVRGEDLARAVVDTVRADRTIDTSGTLAVIVSDSLLDGVYAALIEEFGRDVGQGPTGLTRPIAVLTPREAKGLEFDAVVVAEPQLIVDEIARGAAALYVAMTRPTQRLHLVTTGALPRGIPS
;
A
#
# COMPACT_ATOMS: atom_id res chain seq x y z
N MET A 1 33.54 35.86 -24.79
CA MET A 1 33.88 34.80 -23.82
C MET A 1 33.42 35.29 -22.45
N ARG A 2 32.17 35.01 -22.07
CA ARG A 2 31.58 35.45 -20.79
C ARG A 2 32.11 34.53 -19.69
N MET A 3 32.78 35.09 -18.68
CA MET A 3 33.14 34.35 -17.46
C MET A 3 31.84 33.80 -16.84
N PRO A 4 31.72 32.50 -16.56
CA PRO A 4 30.59 31.99 -15.79
C PRO A 4 30.58 32.68 -14.42
N SER A 5 29.40 33.01 -13.91
CA SER A 5 29.22 33.71 -12.64
C SER A 5 30.03 33.03 -11.51
N SER A 6 30.73 33.84 -10.71
CA SER A 6 31.61 33.38 -9.63
C SER A 6 30.90 32.44 -8.65
N GLU A 7 29.60 32.66 -8.42
CA GLU A 7 28.76 31.86 -7.54
C GLU A 7 28.46 30.47 -8.11
N LEU A 8 28.08 30.33 -9.38
CA LEU A 8 27.86 28.99 -9.98
C LEU A 8 29.13 28.13 -9.92
N SER A 9 30.30 28.74 -10.13
CA SER A 9 31.58 28.05 -10.04
C SER A 9 31.90 27.60 -8.61
N ARG A 10 31.55 28.41 -7.59
CA ARG A 10 31.67 28.04 -6.17
C ARG A 10 30.77 26.86 -5.81
N GLU A 11 29.51 26.91 -6.23
CA GLU A 11 28.53 25.84 -5.98
C GLU A 11 28.96 24.53 -6.66
N ARG A 12 29.46 24.59 -7.90
CA ARG A 12 30.04 23.43 -8.60
C ARG A 12 31.23 22.83 -7.84
N ALA A 13 32.14 23.68 -7.37
CA ALA A 13 33.31 23.24 -6.61
C ALA A 13 32.89 22.56 -5.30
N TYR A 14 31.95 23.15 -4.56
CA TYR A 14 31.46 22.58 -3.31
C TYR A 14 30.77 21.24 -3.51
N VAL A 15 29.84 21.15 -4.48
CA VAL A 15 29.13 19.90 -4.80
C VAL A 15 30.10 18.81 -5.30
N SER A 16 31.17 19.19 -6.00
CA SER A 16 32.22 18.23 -6.38
C SER A 16 32.91 17.61 -5.15
N THR A 17 33.18 18.40 -4.11
CA THR A 17 33.70 17.88 -2.82
C THR A 17 32.72 16.91 -2.16
N LEU A 18 31.42 17.17 -2.25
CA LEU A 18 30.40 16.26 -1.71
C LEU A 18 30.39 14.91 -2.45
N TYR A 19 30.50 14.92 -3.79
CA TYR A 19 30.59 13.69 -4.57
C TYR A 19 31.89 12.93 -4.32
N ALA A 20 33.03 13.63 -4.17
CA ALA A 20 34.29 13.00 -3.79
C ALA A 20 34.16 12.26 -2.44
N ARG A 21 33.55 12.92 -1.45
CA ARG A 21 33.28 12.30 -0.15
C ARG A 21 32.33 11.12 -0.24
N LEU A 22 31.31 11.19 -1.09
CA LEU A 22 30.39 10.07 -1.32
C LEU A 22 31.12 8.86 -1.93
N ASP A 23 32.00 9.09 -2.92
CA ASP A 23 32.77 8.04 -3.56
C ASP A 23 33.78 7.39 -2.57
N GLU A 24 34.43 8.18 -1.72
CA GLU A 24 35.26 7.66 -0.62
C GLU A 24 34.47 6.73 0.32
N LEU A 25 33.27 7.14 0.74
CA LEU A 25 32.41 6.33 1.61
C LEU A 25 31.93 5.05 0.92
N ARG A 26 31.68 5.09 -0.39
CA ARG A 26 31.33 3.90 -1.18
C ARG A 26 32.49 2.92 -1.22
N GLU A 27 33.70 3.40 -1.48
CA GLU A 27 34.90 2.57 -1.48
C GLU A 27 35.19 1.99 -0.09
N GLU A 28 35.05 2.79 0.97
CA GLU A 28 35.23 2.33 2.35
C GLU A 28 34.22 1.23 2.71
N ALA A 29 32.94 1.45 2.45
CA ALA A 29 31.89 0.47 2.71
C ALA A 29 32.11 -0.83 1.92
N GLN A 30 32.53 -0.73 0.65
CA GLN A 30 32.86 -1.91 -0.16
C GLN A 30 34.09 -2.64 0.38
N ARG A 31 35.14 -1.93 0.81
CA ARG A 31 36.32 -2.54 1.46
C ARG A 31 35.97 -3.25 2.75
N GLN A 32 35.08 -2.67 3.56
CA GLN A 32 34.59 -3.28 4.80
C GLN A 32 33.77 -4.55 4.51
N LEU A 33 32.84 -4.50 3.55
CA LEU A 33 32.09 -5.67 3.12
C LEU A 33 33.00 -6.79 2.63
N ASP A 34 33.95 -6.46 1.76
CA ASP A 34 34.91 -7.41 1.24
C ASP A 34 35.78 -8.01 2.35
N ALA A 35 36.23 -7.19 3.32
CA ALA A 35 37.02 -7.66 4.45
C ALA A 35 36.23 -8.65 5.32
N VAL A 36 34.96 -8.36 5.60
CA VAL A 36 34.06 -9.27 6.33
C VAL A 36 33.84 -10.56 5.54
N ARG A 37 33.58 -10.48 4.23
CA ARG A 37 33.39 -11.67 3.37
C ARG A 37 34.65 -12.52 3.24
N ARG A 38 35.84 -11.91 3.19
CA ARG A 38 37.14 -12.61 3.13
C ARG A 38 37.58 -13.21 4.47
N SER A 39 37.01 -12.74 5.59
CA SER A 39 37.34 -13.29 6.91
C SER A 39 36.95 -14.78 7.00
N ASN A 40 37.87 -15.60 7.52
CA ASN A 40 37.83 -17.06 7.42
C ASN A 40 36.57 -17.64 8.11
N PRO A 41 35.89 -18.68 7.59
CA PRO A 41 34.69 -19.28 8.21
C PRO A 41 34.93 -20.01 9.55
N GLY A 42 36.18 -20.04 10.03
CA GLY A 42 36.60 -20.74 11.24
C GLY A 42 36.40 -19.90 12.49
N GLY A 43 35.70 -20.43 13.49
CA GLY A 43 35.40 -19.76 14.75
C GLY A 43 34.20 -20.38 15.47
N THR A 44 33.86 -19.85 16.64
CA THR A 44 32.63 -20.19 17.38
C THR A 44 31.39 -19.78 16.57
N HIS A 45 30.23 -20.38 16.84
CA HIS A 45 28.95 -20.02 16.21
C HIS A 45 28.63 -18.52 16.34
N GLN A 46 29.03 -17.90 17.46
CA GLN A 46 28.89 -16.47 17.70
C GLN A 46 29.63 -15.62 16.65
N ASN A 47 30.89 -15.96 16.33
CA ASN A 47 31.70 -15.22 15.36
C ASN A 47 31.11 -15.27 13.94
N ARG A 48 30.46 -16.39 13.58
CA ARG A 48 29.78 -16.52 12.27
C ARG A 48 28.54 -15.64 12.20
N SER A 49 27.70 -15.69 13.23
CA SER A 49 26.50 -14.84 13.31
C SER A 49 26.85 -13.35 13.30
N GLU A 50 27.91 -12.95 14.00
CA GLU A 50 28.41 -11.57 14.00
C GLU A 50 28.91 -11.18 12.61
N ARG A 51 29.70 -12.03 11.95
CA ARG A 51 30.19 -11.81 10.58
C ARG A 51 29.05 -11.60 9.60
N ASP A 52 28.04 -12.46 9.63
CA ASP A 52 26.91 -12.39 8.70
C ASP A 52 26.04 -11.16 8.98
N SER A 53 25.90 -10.77 10.25
CA SER A 53 25.24 -9.51 10.64
C SER A 53 26.00 -8.29 10.11
N PHE A 54 27.33 -8.26 10.26
CA PHE A 54 28.16 -7.19 9.71
C PHE A 54 28.14 -7.18 8.18
N ALA A 55 28.16 -8.35 7.52
CA ALA A 55 28.08 -8.46 6.07
C ALA A 55 26.77 -7.85 5.56
N LYS A 56 25.64 -8.19 6.20
CA LYS A 56 24.34 -7.60 5.87
C LYS A 56 24.31 -6.08 6.06
N ILE A 57 24.83 -5.58 7.18
CA ILE A 57 24.91 -4.12 7.45
C ILE A 57 25.74 -3.41 6.37
N TYR A 58 26.89 -3.96 5.99
CA TYR A 58 27.73 -3.35 4.96
C TYR A 58 27.12 -3.48 3.55
N GLU A 59 26.42 -4.58 3.24
CA GLU A 59 25.65 -4.73 1.99
C GLU A 59 24.56 -3.67 1.87
N GLU A 60 23.74 -3.50 2.91
CA GLU A 60 22.71 -2.45 2.99
C GLU A 60 23.33 -1.06 2.82
N ARG A 61 24.47 -0.80 3.49
CA ARG A 61 25.19 0.48 3.39
C ARG A 61 25.71 0.75 1.98
N VAL A 62 26.28 -0.26 1.31
CA VAL A 62 26.74 -0.16 -0.08
C VAL A 62 25.56 0.10 -1.02
N GLY A 63 24.44 -0.62 -0.85
CA GLY A 63 23.22 -0.42 -1.62
C GLY A 63 22.71 1.02 -1.50
N GLN A 64 22.58 1.52 -0.27
CA GLN A 64 22.13 2.89 0.00
C GLN A 64 23.01 3.95 -0.67
N LEU A 65 24.34 3.81 -0.58
CA LEU A 65 25.25 4.80 -1.15
C LEU A 65 25.26 4.76 -2.68
N ARG A 66 25.10 3.58 -3.30
CA ARG A 66 25.08 3.42 -4.77
C ARG A 66 23.84 3.99 -5.43
N GLN A 67 22.70 3.97 -4.76
CA GLN A 67 21.45 4.52 -5.31
C GLN A 67 21.49 6.04 -5.54
N ILE A 68 22.51 6.74 -5.01
CA ILE A 68 22.61 8.20 -5.06
C ILE A 68 23.68 8.62 -6.07
N ASP A 69 23.36 8.55 -7.37
CA ASP A 69 24.30 8.98 -8.42
C ASP A 69 24.01 10.37 -8.99
N GLU A 70 22.78 10.87 -8.82
CA GLU A 70 22.38 12.20 -9.29
C GLU A 70 21.74 13.01 -8.17
N ARG A 71 21.84 14.34 -8.29
CA ARG A 71 21.16 15.30 -7.42
C ARG A 71 21.44 15.08 -5.93
N LEU A 72 22.70 14.81 -5.58
CA LEU A 72 23.18 14.62 -4.20
C LEU A 72 22.82 15.81 -3.31
N ALA A 73 23.15 17.03 -3.76
CA ALA A 73 22.74 18.29 -3.16
C ALA A 73 21.79 19.01 -4.13
N PHE A 74 20.70 19.57 -3.60
CA PHE A 74 19.71 20.28 -4.40
C PHE A 74 19.40 21.67 -3.85
N GLY A 75 20.02 22.07 -2.74
CA GLY A 75 19.85 23.41 -2.23
C GLY A 75 20.81 23.80 -1.11
N ARG A 76 20.77 25.08 -0.76
CA ARG A 76 21.56 25.70 0.30
C ARG A 76 20.71 26.72 1.04
N LEU A 77 20.72 26.67 2.36
CA LEU A 77 20.17 27.70 3.24
C LEU A 77 21.26 28.63 3.71
N GLU A 78 20.95 29.93 3.73
CA GLU A 78 21.72 30.93 4.45
C GLU A 78 20.93 31.32 5.70
N LEU A 79 21.47 30.99 6.88
CA LEU A 79 20.84 31.26 8.16
C LEU A 79 21.49 32.48 8.83
N LYS A 80 20.71 33.17 9.68
CA LYS A 80 21.22 34.27 10.50
C LYS A 80 22.24 33.73 11.51
N ALA A 81 23.44 34.31 11.53
CA ALA A 81 24.45 34.01 12.54
C ALA A 81 24.14 34.69 13.88
N GLU A 82 24.72 34.16 14.97
CA GLU A 82 24.65 34.78 16.29
C GLU A 82 25.49 36.07 16.38
N GLU A 83 26.53 36.21 15.54
CA GLU A 83 27.35 37.43 15.44
C GLU A 83 26.93 38.32 14.26
N PRO A 84 26.89 39.65 14.42
CA PRO A 84 26.54 40.58 13.34
C PRO A 84 27.58 40.55 12.21
N GLY A 85 27.15 40.22 10.99
CA GLY A 85 27.99 40.28 9.78
C GLY A 85 28.46 38.93 9.24
N ASP A 86 28.15 37.82 9.91
CA ASP A 86 28.43 36.46 9.42
C ASP A 86 27.13 35.76 8.97
N SER A 87 27.25 34.77 8.09
CA SER A 87 26.11 33.95 7.66
C SER A 87 26.43 32.46 7.67
N VAL A 88 25.50 31.68 8.22
CA VAL A 88 25.70 30.25 8.42
C VAL A 88 25.10 29.51 7.23
N LEU A 89 25.97 29.00 6.36
CA LEU A 89 25.56 28.21 5.21
C LEU A 89 25.28 26.75 5.60
N ARG A 90 24.17 26.21 5.08
CA ARG A 90 23.78 24.80 5.24
C ARG A 90 23.34 24.23 3.91
N TYR A 91 24.07 23.26 3.40
CA TYR A 91 23.69 22.54 2.19
C TYR A 91 22.69 21.45 2.51
N ILE A 92 21.68 21.29 1.66
CA ILE A 92 20.59 20.33 1.80
C ILE A 92 20.66 19.33 0.65
N GLY A 93 20.56 18.04 0.99
CA GLY A 93 20.70 16.95 0.05
C GLY A 93 19.92 15.69 0.42
N ARG A 94 20.05 14.67 -0.42
CA ARG A 94 19.34 13.39 -0.26
C ARG A 94 19.80 12.58 0.95
N ILE A 95 21.05 12.78 1.35
CA ILE A 95 21.68 12.13 2.51
C ILE A 95 22.48 13.13 3.32
N GLY A 96 22.72 12.79 4.59
CA GLY A 96 23.69 13.49 5.42
C GLY A 96 25.11 13.05 5.09
N LEU A 97 26.00 14.00 4.82
CA LEU A 97 27.44 13.75 4.69
C LEU A 97 28.21 14.50 5.78
N ARG A 98 29.26 13.84 6.25
CA ARG A 98 30.22 14.40 7.21
C ARG A 98 31.63 14.35 6.62
N ASP A 99 32.42 15.36 6.93
CA ASP A 99 33.85 15.37 6.63
C ASP A 99 34.63 14.40 7.55
N GLU A 100 35.96 14.42 7.44
CA GLU A 100 36.85 13.59 8.26
C GLU A 100 36.80 13.98 9.74
N GLU A 101 36.58 15.26 10.06
CA GLU A 101 36.40 15.77 11.42
C GLU A 101 34.97 15.58 11.99
N GLN A 102 34.12 14.81 11.32
CA GLN A 102 32.72 14.54 11.71
C GLN A 102 31.80 15.79 11.68
N ARG A 103 32.20 16.86 11.01
CA ARG A 103 31.36 18.05 10.81
C ARG A 103 30.38 17.80 9.66
N PRO A 104 29.12 18.24 9.78
CA PRO A 104 28.13 18.07 8.72
C PRO A 104 28.46 19.01 7.55
N ILE A 105 28.75 18.42 6.39
CA ILE A 105 28.99 19.15 5.12
C ILE A 105 27.76 19.12 4.20
N LEU A 106 26.88 18.13 4.37
CA LEU A 106 25.58 18.07 3.72
C LEU A 106 24.55 17.61 4.74
N LEU A 107 23.47 18.36 4.89
CA LEU A 107 22.35 17.96 5.70
C LEU A 107 21.39 17.09 4.89
N ASP A 108 20.98 16.00 5.49
CA ASP A 108 19.88 15.20 4.98
C ASP A 108 18.59 16.03 5.05
N TRP A 109 17.84 16.08 3.96
CA TRP A 109 16.58 16.82 3.89
C TRP A 109 15.57 16.42 4.98
N ARG A 110 15.69 15.20 5.52
CA ARG A 110 14.81 14.67 6.56
C ARG A 110 15.10 15.22 7.96
N VAL A 111 16.22 15.93 8.18
CA VAL A 111 16.53 16.49 9.50
C VAL A 111 15.71 17.74 9.82
N PRO A 112 15.40 18.03 11.10
CA PRO A 112 14.66 19.24 11.48
C PRO A 112 15.34 20.54 11.05
N GLN A 113 16.68 20.59 11.05
CA GLN A 113 17.45 21.76 10.64
C GLN A 113 17.30 22.11 9.15
N ALA A 114 16.75 21.20 8.34
CA ALA A 114 16.45 21.44 6.92
C ALA A 114 15.02 21.98 6.68
N SER A 115 14.18 22.09 7.72
CA SER A 115 12.76 22.49 7.53
C SER A 115 12.61 23.88 6.90
N ALA A 116 13.46 24.83 7.29
CA ALA A 116 13.44 26.18 6.75
C ALA A 116 13.70 26.21 5.23
N PHE A 117 14.31 25.18 4.64
CA PHE A 117 14.52 25.14 3.19
C PHE A 117 13.19 25.04 2.42
N TYR A 118 12.21 24.35 3.01
CA TYR A 118 10.91 24.10 2.39
C TYR A 118 9.81 25.01 2.93
N GLN A 119 9.79 25.26 4.23
CA GLN A 119 8.72 26.00 4.90
C GLN A 119 8.95 27.51 4.96
N ALA A 120 10.19 27.99 4.82
CA ALA A 120 10.45 29.42 4.94
C ALA A 120 9.75 30.18 3.80
N THR A 121 9.10 31.26 4.19
CA THR A 121 8.50 32.26 3.31
C THR A 121 8.96 33.64 3.75
N ALA A 122 8.79 34.67 2.90
CA ALA A 122 9.10 36.05 3.29
C ALA A 122 8.34 36.50 4.56
N ALA A 123 7.11 36.02 4.75
CA ALA A 123 6.30 36.31 5.94
C ALA A 123 6.71 35.48 7.18
N THR A 124 7.30 34.29 6.99
CA THR A 124 7.75 33.41 8.08
C THR A 124 9.09 32.76 7.70
N PRO A 125 10.22 33.45 7.91
CA PRO A 125 11.52 33.01 7.39
C PRO A 125 12.16 31.85 8.15
N LEU A 126 11.64 31.51 9.35
CA LEU A 126 12.16 30.42 10.20
C LEU A 126 13.69 30.49 10.46
N GLY A 127 14.23 31.71 10.53
CA GLY A 127 15.67 31.97 10.73
C GLY A 127 16.52 31.91 9.46
N ALA A 128 15.93 31.57 8.31
CA ALA A 128 16.58 31.68 7.01
C ALA A 128 16.57 33.14 6.53
N ARG A 129 17.71 33.56 5.97
CA ARG A 129 17.88 34.86 5.31
C ARG A 129 17.76 34.74 3.80
N ALA A 130 18.25 33.63 3.24
CA ALA A 130 18.08 33.28 1.84
C ALA A 130 18.07 31.75 1.66
N ARG A 131 17.45 31.27 0.59
CA ARG A 131 17.60 29.90 0.09
C ARG A 131 18.05 29.91 -1.36
N ARG A 132 18.90 28.96 -1.70
CA ARG A 132 19.39 28.71 -3.06
C ARG A 132 18.95 27.32 -3.50
N HIS A 133 18.31 27.20 -4.65
CA HIS A 133 18.05 25.94 -5.32
C HIS A 133 19.17 25.61 -6.30
N LEU A 134 19.61 24.35 -6.28
CA LEU A 134 20.66 23.82 -7.16
C LEU A 134 20.04 22.84 -8.15
N GLN A 135 20.09 23.16 -9.44
CA GLN A 135 19.67 22.25 -10.51
C GLN A 135 20.90 21.51 -11.03
N SER A 136 20.81 20.18 -11.06
CA SER A 136 21.90 19.30 -11.52
C SER A 136 21.50 18.54 -12.77
N GLN A 137 22.51 18.25 -13.59
CA GLN A 137 22.45 17.25 -14.66
C GLN A 137 23.57 16.24 -14.37
N GLY A 138 23.20 15.01 -14.02
CA GLY A 138 24.14 14.06 -13.44
C GLY A 138 24.78 14.61 -12.14
N ARG A 139 26.11 14.71 -12.14
CA ARG A 139 26.90 15.22 -11.01
C ARG A 139 27.22 16.72 -11.07
N GLU A 140 26.91 17.40 -12.18
CA GLU A 140 27.25 18.82 -12.37
C GLU A 140 26.06 19.73 -12.06
N ILE A 141 26.31 20.86 -11.39
CA ILE A 141 25.30 21.91 -11.21
C ILE A 141 25.22 22.76 -12.48
N VAL A 142 24.06 22.76 -13.12
CA VAL A 142 23.81 23.48 -14.38
C VAL A 142 23.17 24.85 -14.15
N ARG A 143 22.39 25.01 -13.07
CA ARG A 143 21.70 26.27 -12.76
C ARG A 143 21.53 26.45 -11.25
N ILE A 144 21.57 27.70 -10.82
CA ILE A 144 21.26 28.14 -9.46
C ILE A 144 20.11 29.13 -9.49
N ASP A 145 19.29 29.11 -8.43
CA ASP A 145 18.14 30.01 -8.25
C ASP A 145 18.11 30.48 -6.80
N ASP A 146 18.04 31.79 -6.56
CA ASP A 146 18.14 32.39 -5.23
C ASP A 146 16.82 33.05 -4.82
N GLU A 147 16.41 32.81 -3.59
CA GLU A 147 15.25 33.42 -2.96
C GLU A 147 15.65 34.03 -1.63
N ILE A 148 15.38 35.32 -1.46
CA ILE A 148 15.83 36.12 -0.31
C ILE A 148 14.62 36.44 0.56
N PHE A 149 14.73 36.14 1.86
CA PHE A 149 13.69 36.39 2.86
C PHE A 149 14.01 37.59 3.76
N ASP A 150 15.26 38.04 3.80
CA ASP A 150 15.75 39.11 4.66
C ASP A 150 15.82 40.46 3.91
N GLU A 151 15.09 41.46 4.40
CA GLU A 151 15.08 42.82 3.85
C GLU A 151 16.46 43.51 3.91
N GLU A 152 17.31 43.14 4.85
CA GLU A 152 18.68 43.68 4.95
C GLU A 152 19.59 43.16 3.82
N LEU A 153 19.39 41.92 3.37
CA LEU A 153 20.08 41.36 2.21
C LEU A 153 19.60 42.03 0.90
N LEU A 154 18.31 42.35 0.83
CA LEU A 154 17.75 43.11 -0.30
C LEU A 154 18.29 44.54 -0.39
N ALA A 155 18.59 45.18 0.75
CA ALA A 155 19.11 46.54 0.80
C ALA A 155 20.66 46.64 0.67
N GLY A 156 21.40 45.65 1.17
CA GLY A 156 22.87 45.66 1.23
C GLY A 156 23.58 45.31 -0.08
N ASP A 157 22.92 44.54 -0.96
CA ASP A 157 23.55 44.00 -2.18
C ASP A 157 23.34 44.89 -3.44
N ALA A 158 22.74 46.07 -3.28
CA ALA A 158 22.50 47.02 -4.36
C ALA A 158 23.78 47.51 -5.08
N SER A 159 24.97 47.30 -4.48
CA SER A 159 26.26 47.69 -5.07
C SER A 159 27.04 46.53 -5.74
N SER A 160 26.66 45.27 -5.50
CA SER A 160 27.25 44.09 -6.15
C SER A 160 26.38 43.57 -7.31
N LEU A 161 25.10 43.96 -7.35
CA LEU A 161 24.15 43.65 -8.42
C LEU A 161 24.35 44.57 -9.64
N GLN A 162 25.44 44.39 -10.39
CA GLN A 162 25.60 45.01 -11.69
C GLN A 162 24.73 44.33 -12.77
N GLY A 163 23.82 45.11 -13.35
CA GLY A 163 23.56 45.12 -14.81
C GLY A 163 22.58 44.11 -15.42
N GLU A 164 22.27 42.99 -14.76
CA GLU A 164 21.24 42.05 -15.24
C GLU A 164 20.30 41.58 -14.11
N ALA A 165 20.71 41.65 -12.83
CA ALA A 165 19.95 41.11 -11.71
C ALA A 165 18.85 42.04 -11.17
N ALA A 166 19.04 43.37 -11.18
CA ALA A 166 17.95 44.33 -10.89
C ALA A 166 16.91 44.37 -12.01
N LEU A 167 17.36 44.17 -13.26
CA LEU A 167 16.50 44.00 -14.43
C LEU A 167 15.83 42.62 -14.42
N LEU A 168 16.46 41.56 -13.92
CA LEU A 168 15.84 40.24 -13.71
C LEU A 168 14.91 40.22 -12.50
N ALA A 169 15.14 41.02 -11.46
CA ALA A 169 14.18 41.21 -10.39
C ALA A 169 12.95 41.98 -10.89
N SER A 170 13.12 42.96 -11.79
CA SER A 170 11.99 43.66 -12.44
C SER A 170 11.35 42.86 -13.59
N LEU A 171 12.12 42.05 -14.33
CA LEU A 171 11.64 41.17 -15.41
C LEU A 171 11.09 39.85 -14.87
N ALA A 172 11.49 39.36 -13.70
CA ALA A 172 10.83 38.26 -12.99
C ALA A 172 9.55 38.75 -12.31
N ALA A 173 9.48 40.04 -11.94
CA ALA A 173 8.22 40.68 -11.59
C ALA A 173 7.26 40.75 -12.80
N GLU A 174 7.76 40.99 -14.01
CA GLU A 174 6.95 40.99 -15.26
C GLU A 174 6.78 39.61 -15.93
N ARG A 175 7.65 38.63 -15.64
CA ARG A 175 7.45 37.19 -15.86
C ARG A 175 7.10 36.51 -14.53
N THR A 176 6.03 37.06 -13.97
CA THR A 176 5.18 36.59 -12.90
C THR A 176 5.92 36.10 -11.64
N GLY A 177 6.18 37.02 -10.70
CA GLY A 177 6.42 36.71 -9.28
C GLY A 177 5.36 35.76 -8.67
N ARG A 178 4.18 35.67 -9.31
CA ARG A 178 3.16 34.65 -9.03
C ARG A 178 3.69 33.21 -9.12
N MET A 179 4.60 32.87 -10.04
CA MET A 179 5.10 31.49 -10.18
C MET A 179 6.03 31.11 -9.01
N HIS A 180 6.85 32.05 -8.52
CA HIS A 180 7.74 31.82 -7.38
C HIS A 180 6.95 31.70 -6.08
N ASP A 181 5.98 32.59 -5.82
CA ASP A 181 5.08 32.50 -4.67
C ASP A 181 4.29 31.18 -4.67
N ILE A 182 3.90 30.71 -5.85
CA ILE A 182 3.21 29.44 -6.05
C ILE A 182 4.11 28.24 -5.73
N VAL A 183 5.37 28.22 -6.19
CA VAL A 183 6.31 27.12 -5.89
C VAL A 183 6.64 27.09 -4.40
N ALA A 184 6.83 28.27 -3.78
CA ALA A 184 7.00 28.37 -2.33
C ALA A 184 5.76 27.85 -1.58
N THR A 185 4.55 28.19 -2.05
CA THR A 185 3.29 27.68 -1.48
C THR A 185 3.17 26.15 -1.63
N ILE A 186 3.46 25.60 -2.81
CA ILE A 186 3.49 24.14 -3.04
C ILE A 186 4.45 23.48 -2.04
N GLN A 187 5.68 23.98 -1.93
CA GLN A 187 6.70 23.38 -1.06
C GLN A 187 6.32 23.48 0.42
N ALA A 188 5.71 24.60 0.83
CA ALA A 188 5.24 24.80 2.21
C ALA A 188 4.08 23.86 2.57
N GLU A 189 3.04 23.77 1.73
CA GLU A 189 1.91 22.84 1.93
C GLU A 189 2.41 21.39 2.01
N GLN A 190 3.24 20.98 1.06
CA GLN A 190 3.78 19.63 1.00
C GLN A 190 4.67 19.31 2.21
N ASP A 191 5.57 20.22 2.61
CA ASP A 191 6.46 19.97 3.76
C ASP A 191 5.72 19.96 5.09
N ALA A 192 4.70 20.82 5.28
CA ALA A 192 3.84 20.79 6.45
C ALA A 192 3.15 19.41 6.61
N ILE A 193 2.62 18.87 5.51
CA ILE A 193 2.03 17.53 5.48
C ILE A 193 3.11 16.46 5.74
N ILE A 194 4.26 16.52 5.06
CA ILE A 194 5.35 15.54 5.20
C ILE A 194 5.85 15.46 6.65
N ARG A 195 6.03 16.60 7.31
CA ARG A 195 6.58 16.68 8.67
C ARG A 195 5.53 16.65 9.78
N SER A 196 4.25 16.60 9.44
CA SER A 196 3.15 16.47 10.41
C SER A 196 3.38 15.27 11.34
N GLU A 197 2.88 15.34 12.57
CA GLU A 197 3.15 14.35 13.60
C GLU A 197 2.70 12.93 13.19
N LEU A 198 3.42 11.90 13.66
CA LEU A 198 3.09 10.49 13.39
C LEU A 198 1.73 10.07 13.98
N ARG A 199 1.32 10.65 15.11
CA ARG A 199 0.14 10.19 15.86
C ARG A 199 -1.16 10.66 15.21
N GLY A 200 -2.14 9.76 15.22
CA GLY A 200 -3.50 10.02 14.74
C GLY A 200 -3.68 9.79 13.25
N VAL A 201 -4.88 10.12 12.78
CA VAL A 201 -5.28 9.99 11.38
C VAL A 201 -5.14 11.34 10.69
N LEU A 202 -4.27 11.40 9.69
CA LEU A 202 -4.12 12.54 8.80
C LEU A 202 -4.74 12.21 7.45
N VAL A 203 -5.70 13.00 7.02
CA VAL A 203 -6.28 12.96 5.67
C VAL A 203 -5.63 14.08 4.85
N VAL A 204 -5.03 13.71 3.73
CA VAL A 204 -4.45 14.62 2.74
C VAL A 204 -5.36 14.61 1.52
N GLN A 205 -6.14 15.68 1.37
CA GLN A 205 -7.04 15.88 0.25
C GLN A 205 -6.40 16.81 -0.78
N GLY A 206 -6.69 16.59 -2.05
CA GLY A 206 -6.24 17.50 -3.10
C GLY A 206 -6.76 17.09 -4.46
N GLY A 207 -6.97 18.06 -5.35
CA GLY A 207 -7.44 17.78 -6.71
C GLY A 207 -6.45 16.96 -7.55
N PRO A 208 -6.80 16.63 -8.80
CA PRO A 208 -5.85 16.07 -9.78
C PRO A 208 -4.61 16.95 -9.93
N GLY A 209 -3.44 16.32 -10.09
CA GLY A 209 -2.20 17.02 -10.40
C GLY A 209 -1.55 17.85 -9.29
N THR A 210 -2.02 17.73 -8.05
CA THR A 210 -1.44 18.39 -6.86
C THR A 210 -0.27 17.62 -6.21
N GLY A 211 0.03 16.41 -6.69
CA GLY A 211 1.18 15.61 -6.20
C GLY A 211 0.92 14.79 -4.93
N LYS A 212 -0.34 14.61 -4.52
CA LYS A 212 -0.80 13.79 -3.37
C LYS A 212 0.03 12.54 -3.08
N THR A 213 0.15 11.62 -4.04
CA THR A 213 0.90 10.37 -3.89
C THR A 213 2.37 10.62 -3.52
N ALA A 214 3.03 11.57 -4.20
CA ALA A 214 4.42 11.89 -3.93
C ALA A 214 4.60 12.44 -2.49
N VAL A 215 3.67 13.29 -2.04
CA VAL A 215 3.64 13.80 -0.67
C VAL A 215 3.47 12.66 0.33
N ALA A 216 2.56 11.71 0.07
CA ALA A 216 2.33 10.53 0.89
C ALA A 216 3.60 9.69 1.07
N LEU A 217 4.30 9.44 -0.03
CA LEU A 217 5.52 8.63 -0.05
C LEU A 217 6.69 9.34 0.64
N HIS A 218 6.88 10.63 0.38
CA HIS A 218 7.89 11.44 1.07
C HIS A 218 7.60 11.51 2.57
N ARG A 219 6.33 11.60 2.97
CA ARG A 219 5.91 11.50 4.37
C ARG A 219 6.29 10.14 4.97
N ALA A 220 5.97 9.03 4.30
CA ALA A 220 6.35 7.70 4.78
C ALA A 220 7.87 7.59 5.01
N ALA A 221 8.67 8.07 4.05
CA ALA A 221 10.13 8.12 4.15
C ALA A 221 10.61 9.00 5.31
N TYR A 222 10.00 10.16 5.50
CA TYR A 222 10.30 11.05 6.62
C TYR A 222 9.98 10.40 7.97
N LEU A 223 8.81 9.75 8.09
CA LEU A 223 8.39 9.08 9.32
C LEU A 223 9.30 7.90 9.67
N LEU A 224 9.69 7.09 8.68
CA LEU A 224 10.67 6.00 8.87
C LEU A 224 12.01 6.51 9.39
N TYR A 225 12.46 7.66 8.89
CA TYR A 225 13.71 8.26 9.35
C TYR A 225 13.59 8.86 10.75
N SER A 226 12.59 9.72 10.97
CA SER A 226 12.39 10.47 12.22
C SER A 226 11.92 9.59 13.38
N HIS A 227 11.23 8.48 13.09
CA HIS A 227 10.70 7.53 14.07
C HIS A 227 11.26 6.12 13.89
N ARG A 228 12.52 6.01 13.41
CA ARG A 228 13.18 4.71 13.13
C ARG A 228 13.10 3.73 14.30
N ASP A 229 13.24 4.19 15.54
CA ASP A 229 13.24 3.32 16.72
C ASP A 229 11.89 2.61 16.92
N ARG A 230 10.79 3.21 16.44
CA ARG A 230 9.44 2.65 16.51
C ARG A 230 9.04 1.89 15.25
N LEU A 231 9.41 2.42 14.07
CA LEU A 231 8.94 1.91 12.79
C LEU A 231 9.86 0.83 12.19
N ALA A 232 11.12 0.73 12.59
CA ALA A 232 12.02 -0.33 12.10
C ALA A 232 11.54 -1.74 12.45
N THR A 233 10.86 -1.90 13.60
CA THR A 233 10.35 -3.20 14.06
C THR A 233 8.90 -3.46 13.65
N SER A 234 8.06 -2.42 13.58
CA SER A 234 6.63 -2.55 13.26
C SER A 234 6.32 -2.38 11.78
N GLY A 235 7.22 -1.76 11.01
CA GLY A 235 7.06 -1.49 9.59
C GLY A 235 5.99 -0.44 9.26
N VAL A 236 5.93 -0.08 7.99
CA VAL A 236 4.94 0.82 7.41
C VAL A 236 4.22 0.11 6.27
N LEU A 237 2.89 0.03 6.33
CA LEU A 237 2.08 -0.52 5.24
C LEU A 237 1.68 0.62 4.29
N ILE A 238 1.96 0.47 3.00
CA ILE A 238 1.49 1.39 1.95
C ILE A 238 0.49 0.62 1.09
N VAL A 239 -0.76 1.09 1.10
CA VAL A 239 -1.86 0.50 0.36
C VAL A 239 -2.15 1.34 -0.87
N GLY A 240 -2.05 0.71 -2.05
CA GLY A 240 -2.32 1.34 -3.34
C GLY A 240 -3.55 0.76 -4.06
N PRO A 241 -4.09 1.49 -5.06
CA PRO A 241 -5.27 1.06 -5.81
C PRO A 241 -5.02 -0.14 -6.72
N SER A 242 -3.80 -0.33 -7.24
CA SER A 242 -3.51 -1.39 -8.21
C SER A 242 -2.06 -1.87 -8.13
N ARG A 243 -1.77 -3.06 -8.67
CA ARG A 243 -0.39 -3.58 -8.73
C ARG A 243 0.53 -2.72 -9.60
N SER A 244 0.03 -2.22 -10.73
CA SER A 244 0.82 -1.35 -11.63
C SER A 244 1.26 -0.06 -10.92
N PHE A 245 0.39 0.48 -10.07
CA PHE A 245 0.71 1.63 -9.23
C PHE A 245 1.81 1.30 -8.19
N LEU A 246 1.75 0.12 -7.55
CA LEU A 246 2.78 -0.29 -6.59
C LEU A 246 4.15 -0.50 -7.25
N GLN A 247 4.19 -1.10 -8.45
CA GLN A 247 5.42 -1.24 -9.24
C GLN A 247 6.03 0.12 -9.59
N TYR A 248 5.20 1.10 -9.91
CA TYR A 248 5.65 2.48 -10.11
C TYR A 248 6.26 3.06 -8.83
N ILE A 249 5.66 2.84 -7.66
CA ILE A 249 6.22 3.28 -6.37
C ILE A 249 7.59 2.65 -6.11
N GLU A 250 7.74 1.34 -6.33
CA GLU A 250 9.01 0.63 -6.16
C GLU A 250 10.13 1.23 -7.02
N ALA A 251 9.81 1.66 -8.24
CA ALA A 251 10.76 2.30 -9.15
C ALA A 251 11.17 3.71 -8.71
N VAL A 252 10.26 4.47 -8.09
CA VAL A 252 10.51 5.86 -7.68
C VAL A 252 11.23 5.94 -6.33
N LEU A 253 10.99 4.98 -5.43
CA LEU A 253 11.63 4.92 -4.11
C LEU A 253 12.10 3.49 -3.75
N PRO A 254 13.11 2.93 -4.46
CA PRO A 254 13.56 1.56 -4.25
C PRO A 254 14.08 1.30 -2.83
N SER A 255 14.63 2.33 -2.18
CA SER A 255 15.15 2.23 -0.80
C SER A 255 14.10 2.01 0.29
N LEU A 256 12.80 2.19 0.00
CA LEU A 256 11.73 2.04 0.99
C LEU A 256 11.41 0.57 1.28
N GLY A 257 11.40 -0.29 0.26
CA GLY A 257 10.98 -1.69 0.38
C GLY A 257 11.95 -2.59 1.15
N GLU A 258 13.25 -2.27 1.15
CA GLU A 258 14.29 -3.17 1.66
C GLU A 258 14.44 -3.16 3.21
N THR A 259 13.89 -2.17 3.92
CA THR A 259 14.16 -1.98 5.38
C THR A 259 12.94 -1.71 6.26
N GLY A 260 11.71 -1.94 5.78
CA GLY A 260 10.51 -1.87 6.65
C GLY A 260 9.22 -1.35 6.02
N VAL A 261 9.12 -1.24 4.69
CA VAL A 261 7.86 -0.91 4.02
C VAL A 261 7.25 -2.14 3.37
N VAL A 262 5.96 -2.37 3.63
CA VAL A 262 5.15 -3.36 2.94
C VAL A 262 4.27 -2.63 1.94
N LEU A 263 4.39 -2.99 0.66
CA LEU A 263 3.52 -2.51 -0.41
C LEU A 263 2.45 -3.57 -0.67
N ALA A 264 1.18 -3.18 -0.58
CA ALA A 264 0.07 -4.09 -0.83
C ALA A 264 -1.04 -3.39 -1.60
N SER A 265 -1.67 -4.08 -2.54
CA SER A 265 -2.95 -3.64 -3.09
C SER A 265 -4.08 -4.14 -2.18
N VAL A 266 -5.28 -3.58 -2.34
CA VAL A 266 -6.46 -4.04 -1.60
C VAL A 266 -6.73 -5.54 -1.81
N GLY A 267 -6.41 -6.06 -3.00
CA GLY A 267 -6.49 -7.47 -3.36
C GLY A 267 -5.48 -8.40 -2.67
N GLN A 268 -4.51 -7.82 -1.95
CA GLN A 268 -3.39 -8.53 -1.29
C GLN A 268 -3.40 -8.39 0.25
N LEU A 269 -4.41 -7.73 0.84
CA LEU A 269 -4.49 -7.51 2.28
C LEU A 269 -4.76 -8.78 3.13
N PHE A 270 -5.06 -9.91 2.47
CA PHE A 270 -5.22 -11.21 3.09
C PHE A 270 -4.12 -12.17 2.62
N PRO A 271 -3.27 -12.69 3.52
CA PRO A 271 -2.17 -13.57 3.12
C PRO A 271 -2.61 -14.79 2.32
N GLY A 272 -1.87 -15.09 1.26
CA GLY A 272 -2.16 -16.20 0.35
C GLY A 272 -3.29 -15.96 -0.66
N VAL A 273 -3.89 -14.77 -0.66
CA VAL A 273 -4.80 -14.32 -1.73
C VAL A 273 -4.17 -13.14 -2.44
N ASP A 274 -4.04 -13.27 -3.74
CA ASP A 274 -3.55 -12.20 -4.60
C ASP A 274 -4.44 -12.10 -5.85
N THR A 275 -5.40 -11.18 -5.82
CA THR A 275 -6.42 -11.04 -6.85
C THR A 275 -6.54 -9.59 -7.31
N SER A 276 -6.71 -9.42 -8.62
CA SER A 276 -7.11 -8.16 -9.25
C SER A 276 -8.48 -8.29 -9.91
N ILE A 277 -9.24 -9.35 -9.59
CA ILE A 277 -10.55 -9.61 -10.16
C ILE A 277 -11.55 -8.71 -9.43
N GLU A 278 -12.08 -7.74 -10.15
CA GLU A 278 -13.13 -6.84 -9.68
C GLU A 278 -14.52 -7.43 -9.94
N GLU A 279 -15.50 -7.02 -9.11
CA GLU A 279 -16.90 -7.40 -9.30
C GLU A 279 -17.73 -6.27 -9.91
N ARG A 280 -18.92 -6.64 -10.39
CA ARG A 280 -19.96 -5.68 -10.75
C ARG A 280 -20.25 -4.77 -9.55
N ALA A 281 -20.56 -3.52 -9.84
CA ALA A 281 -20.71 -2.45 -8.85
C ALA A 281 -21.74 -2.77 -7.74
N ASP A 282 -22.84 -3.44 -8.10
CA ASP A 282 -23.89 -3.88 -7.20
C ASP A 282 -23.40 -4.95 -6.20
N VAL A 283 -22.62 -5.92 -6.66
CA VAL A 283 -22.02 -6.96 -5.81
C VAL A 283 -20.94 -6.38 -4.90
N ALA A 284 -20.04 -5.55 -5.45
CA ALA A 284 -18.97 -4.92 -4.69
C ALA A 284 -19.52 -3.99 -3.58
N SER A 285 -20.59 -3.24 -3.87
CA SER A 285 -21.29 -2.41 -2.89
C SER A 285 -21.87 -3.25 -1.75
N LEU A 286 -22.55 -4.37 -2.06
CA LEU A 286 -23.11 -5.25 -1.06
C LEU A 286 -22.02 -5.89 -0.17
N LYS A 287 -20.98 -6.45 -0.79
CA LYS A 287 -19.86 -7.08 -0.07
C LYS A 287 -19.04 -6.08 0.75
N GLY A 288 -18.92 -4.84 0.27
CA GLY A 288 -18.24 -3.75 0.96
C GLY A 288 -18.98 -3.19 2.17
N SER A 289 -20.27 -3.51 2.33
CA SER A 289 -21.13 -2.99 3.40
C SER A 289 -20.91 -3.68 4.76
N LEU A 290 -21.18 -2.95 5.85
CA LEU A 290 -21.09 -3.48 7.20
C LEU A 290 -22.14 -4.55 7.53
N GLU A 291 -23.20 -4.69 6.74
CA GLU A 291 -24.18 -5.79 6.88
C GLU A 291 -23.53 -7.17 6.72
N MET A 292 -22.41 -7.25 5.98
CA MET A 292 -21.67 -8.49 5.82
C MET A 292 -21.05 -9.00 7.13
N VAL A 293 -20.74 -8.11 8.08
CA VAL A 293 -20.23 -8.50 9.41
C VAL A 293 -21.28 -9.36 10.13
N GLU A 294 -22.54 -8.93 10.10
CA GLU A 294 -23.64 -9.69 10.72
C GLU A 294 -23.90 -11.01 9.99
N LEU A 295 -23.89 -10.99 8.65
CA LEU A 295 -24.07 -12.19 7.84
C LEU A 295 -23.00 -13.23 8.16
N LEU A 296 -21.72 -12.85 8.16
CA LEU A 296 -20.62 -13.74 8.50
C LEU A 296 -20.74 -14.25 9.94
N GLY A 297 -21.10 -13.38 10.89
CA GLY A 297 -21.36 -13.78 12.28
C GLY A 297 -22.53 -14.77 12.42
N ARG A 298 -23.59 -14.65 11.62
CA ARG A 298 -24.68 -15.65 11.56
C ARG A 298 -24.20 -16.94 10.89
N ALA A 299 -23.42 -16.85 9.81
CA ALA A 299 -22.87 -18.00 9.10
C ALA A 299 -21.98 -18.86 10.00
N VAL A 300 -21.04 -18.26 10.74
CA VAL A 300 -20.15 -18.95 11.69
C VAL A 300 -20.95 -19.60 12.83
N ARG A 301 -21.99 -18.93 13.35
CA ARG A 301 -22.87 -19.49 14.39
C ARG A 301 -23.68 -20.69 13.87
N SER A 302 -24.17 -20.64 12.64
CA SER A 302 -24.96 -21.74 12.05
C SER A 302 -24.18 -23.04 11.84
N ARG A 303 -22.84 -23.00 11.93
CA ARG A 303 -21.96 -24.18 11.83
C ARG A 303 -21.77 -24.93 13.15
N GLN A 304 -22.40 -24.44 14.21
CA GLN A 304 -22.39 -25.05 15.54
C GLN A 304 -23.76 -25.69 15.77
N VAL A 305 -23.85 -27.01 15.59
CA VAL A 305 -25.11 -27.75 15.56
C VAL A 305 -25.15 -28.75 16.69
N ALA A 306 -25.96 -28.48 17.72
CA ALA A 306 -26.14 -29.42 18.81
C ALA A 306 -26.99 -30.63 18.36
N PRO A 307 -26.61 -31.87 18.73
CA PRO A 307 -27.47 -33.03 18.53
C PRO A 307 -28.82 -32.87 19.23
N THR A 308 -29.89 -33.24 18.54
CA THR A 308 -31.25 -33.28 19.09
C THR A 308 -31.54 -34.62 19.78
N GLU A 309 -30.97 -35.70 19.26
CA GLU A 309 -31.21 -37.08 19.69
C GLU A 309 -29.97 -37.71 20.34
N LEU A 310 -30.18 -38.83 21.04
CA LEU A 310 -29.11 -39.67 21.58
C LEU A 310 -28.20 -40.15 20.43
N GLN A 311 -26.90 -40.22 20.68
CA GLN A 311 -25.92 -40.67 19.70
C GLN A 311 -25.28 -41.96 20.20
N VAL A 312 -25.13 -42.96 19.33
CA VAL A 312 -24.40 -44.20 19.66
C VAL A 312 -23.06 -44.14 18.93
N VAL A 313 -21.96 -44.33 19.65
CA VAL A 313 -20.60 -44.30 19.09
C VAL A 313 -19.83 -45.54 19.50
N ASP A 314 -19.08 -46.11 18.57
CA ASP A 314 -18.16 -47.22 18.86
C ASP A 314 -16.78 -46.70 19.31
N VAL A 315 -16.32 -47.19 20.47
CA VAL A 315 -15.00 -46.92 21.02
C VAL A 315 -14.30 -48.25 21.26
N ASN A 316 -13.48 -48.68 20.30
CA ASN A 316 -12.70 -49.93 20.38
C ASN A 316 -13.55 -51.19 20.64
N GLY A 317 -14.76 -51.25 20.09
CA GLY A 317 -15.72 -52.36 20.26
C GLY A 317 -16.73 -52.15 21.39
N GLU A 318 -16.60 -51.08 22.17
CA GLU A 318 -17.57 -50.70 23.20
C GLU A 318 -18.56 -49.67 22.63
N LEU A 319 -19.85 -50.03 22.60
CA LEU A 319 -20.91 -49.14 22.13
C LEU A 319 -21.32 -48.17 23.25
N LEU A 320 -20.94 -46.91 23.11
CA LEU A 320 -21.23 -45.85 24.08
C LEU A 320 -22.47 -45.06 23.64
N THR A 321 -23.49 -45.01 24.52
CA THR A 321 -24.69 -44.20 24.29
C THR A 321 -24.49 -42.80 24.86
N VAL A 322 -24.31 -41.81 24.00
CA VAL A 322 -24.01 -40.42 24.36
C VAL A 322 -25.30 -39.58 24.41
N PRO A 323 -25.66 -39.01 25.57
CA PRO A 323 -26.79 -38.09 25.65
C PRO A 323 -26.53 -36.78 24.90
N ALA A 324 -27.53 -36.31 24.16
CA ALA A 324 -27.47 -35.00 23.48
C ALA A 324 -27.09 -33.85 24.42
N GLN A 325 -27.54 -33.89 25.68
CA GLN A 325 -27.27 -32.87 26.69
C GLN A 325 -25.79 -32.79 27.08
N LEU A 326 -25.03 -33.88 26.96
CA LEU A 326 -23.59 -33.90 27.24
C LEU A 326 -22.86 -32.99 26.24
N ILE A 327 -23.16 -33.15 24.95
CA ILE A 327 -22.59 -32.32 23.88
C ILE A 327 -23.05 -30.87 24.02
N ARG A 328 -24.33 -30.62 24.28
CA ARG A 328 -24.84 -29.25 24.52
C ARG A 328 -24.14 -28.55 25.68
N SER A 329 -23.94 -29.24 26.80
CA SER A 329 -23.24 -28.70 27.97
C SER A 329 -21.78 -28.36 27.62
N ALA A 330 -21.11 -29.19 26.81
CA ALA A 330 -19.76 -28.91 26.34
C ALA A 330 -19.70 -27.69 25.41
N MET A 331 -20.69 -27.54 24.52
CA MET A 331 -20.80 -26.36 23.65
C MET A 331 -21.05 -25.09 24.47
N GLN A 332 -21.91 -25.16 25.48
CA GLN A 332 -22.19 -24.03 26.36
C GLN A 332 -20.93 -23.53 27.09
N ARG A 333 -20.13 -24.45 27.65
CA ARG A 333 -18.86 -24.08 28.27
C ARG A 333 -17.88 -23.44 27.28
N ALA A 334 -17.87 -23.88 26.02
CA ALA A 334 -17.07 -23.25 24.99
C ALA A 334 -17.55 -21.83 24.65
N TRP A 335 -18.86 -21.60 24.58
CA TRP A 335 -19.43 -20.26 24.35
C TRP A 335 -19.13 -19.27 25.48
N GLU A 336 -19.13 -19.73 26.72
CA GLU A 336 -18.80 -18.91 27.89
C GLU A 336 -17.38 -18.33 27.82
N THR A 337 -16.46 -18.96 27.07
CA THR A 337 -15.11 -18.43 26.86
C THR A 337 -15.07 -17.18 25.98
N LYS A 338 -16.12 -16.91 25.19
CA LYS A 338 -16.20 -15.82 24.20
C LYS A 338 -15.04 -15.80 23.20
N LYS A 339 -14.36 -16.94 23.01
CA LYS A 339 -13.26 -17.09 22.04
C LYS A 339 -13.81 -17.27 20.61
N PRO A 340 -13.00 -16.97 19.57
CA PRO A 340 -13.34 -17.26 18.18
C PRO A 340 -13.67 -18.74 17.95
N HIS A 341 -14.42 -19.05 16.89
CA HIS A 341 -15.02 -20.37 16.66
C HIS A 341 -14.05 -21.57 16.75
N ASN A 342 -12.91 -21.51 16.07
CA ASN A 342 -11.90 -22.57 16.04
C ASN A 342 -11.15 -22.66 17.38
N VAL A 343 -10.92 -21.53 18.05
CA VAL A 343 -10.25 -21.51 19.36
C VAL A 343 -11.20 -22.02 20.46
N ALA A 344 -12.47 -21.66 20.39
CA ALA A 344 -13.52 -22.19 21.27
C ALA A 344 -13.73 -23.69 21.07
N ARG A 345 -13.55 -24.20 19.83
CA ARG A 345 -13.60 -25.63 19.53
C ARG A 345 -12.59 -26.44 20.34
N VAL A 346 -11.39 -25.91 20.61
CA VAL A 346 -10.40 -26.59 21.48
C VAL A 346 -10.96 -26.81 22.87
N THR A 347 -11.65 -25.81 23.42
CA THR A 347 -12.33 -25.91 24.71
C THR A 347 -13.49 -26.90 24.67
N PHE A 348 -14.30 -26.84 23.61
CA PHE A 348 -15.40 -27.79 23.37
C PHE A 348 -14.88 -29.24 23.36
N ASN A 349 -13.87 -29.54 22.55
CA ASN A 349 -13.29 -30.89 22.45
C ASN A 349 -12.73 -31.35 23.79
N LYS A 350 -11.99 -30.50 24.51
CA LYS A 350 -11.46 -30.81 25.84
C LYS A 350 -12.56 -31.17 26.84
N VAL A 351 -13.63 -30.36 26.88
CA VAL A 351 -14.76 -30.60 27.79
C VAL A 351 -15.56 -31.84 27.40
N ALA A 352 -15.84 -32.01 26.10
CA ALA A 352 -16.59 -33.14 25.58
C ALA A 352 -15.86 -34.46 25.82
N LEU A 353 -14.56 -34.54 25.48
CA LEU A 353 -13.74 -35.73 25.72
C LEU A 353 -13.63 -36.07 27.21
N ALA A 354 -13.51 -35.06 28.08
CA ALA A 354 -13.51 -35.29 29.53
C ALA A 354 -14.85 -35.83 30.05
N ALA A 355 -15.98 -35.38 29.49
CA ALA A 355 -17.29 -35.88 29.86
C ALA A 355 -17.56 -37.29 29.29
N LEU A 356 -17.15 -37.55 28.04
CA LEU A 356 -17.22 -38.86 27.40
C LEU A 356 -16.35 -39.88 28.13
N ALA A 357 -15.15 -39.51 28.59
CA ALA A 357 -14.28 -40.40 29.35
C ALA A 357 -14.91 -40.84 30.68
N ARG A 358 -15.63 -39.92 31.35
CA ARG A 358 -16.41 -40.26 32.56
C ARG A 358 -17.57 -41.20 32.24
N LEU A 359 -18.30 -40.93 31.16
CA LEU A 359 -19.41 -41.78 30.73
C LEU A 359 -18.92 -43.20 30.38
N LEU A 360 -17.80 -43.32 29.65
CA LEU A 360 -17.18 -44.59 29.31
C LEU A 360 -16.67 -45.33 30.55
N ALA A 361 -16.02 -44.62 31.48
CA ALA A 361 -15.57 -45.20 32.75
C ALA A 361 -16.73 -45.75 33.57
N ASP A 362 -17.84 -45.01 33.68
CA ASP A 362 -19.03 -45.45 34.41
C ASP A 362 -19.70 -46.66 33.75
N GLN A 363 -19.74 -46.71 32.41
CA GLN A 363 -20.21 -47.88 31.66
C GLN A 363 -19.32 -49.10 31.89
N LEU A 364 -18.00 -48.96 31.76
CA LEU A 364 -17.04 -50.05 31.99
C LEU A 364 -17.09 -50.57 33.44
N ARG A 365 -17.29 -49.69 34.42
CA ARG A 365 -17.52 -50.07 35.83
C ARG A 365 -18.80 -50.88 36.00
N SER A 366 -19.88 -50.50 35.31
CA SER A 366 -21.13 -51.26 35.34
C SER A 366 -21.01 -52.65 34.69
N HIS A 367 -20.08 -52.81 33.74
CA HIS A 367 -19.69 -54.10 33.15
C HIS A 367 -18.66 -54.89 33.99
N GLY A 368 -18.30 -54.40 35.18
CA GLY A 368 -17.44 -55.12 36.14
C GLY A 368 -15.94 -54.79 36.06
N ASN A 369 -15.52 -53.78 35.29
CA ASN A 369 -14.12 -53.35 35.24
C ASN A 369 -13.77 -52.40 36.39
N THR A 370 -12.56 -52.51 36.94
CA THR A 370 -11.99 -51.53 37.87
C THR A 370 -11.30 -50.41 37.09
N ILE A 371 -11.78 -49.17 37.25
CA ILE A 371 -11.24 -47.97 36.59
C ILE A 371 -10.79 -46.97 37.65
N ASP A 372 -9.51 -46.65 37.68
CA ASP A 372 -8.90 -45.68 38.58
C ASP A 372 -8.70 -44.29 37.94
N ASP A 373 -8.14 -43.34 38.70
CA ASP A 373 -7.92 -41.97 38.21
C ASP A 373 -6.80 -41.88 37.16
N SER A 374 -5.83 -42.80 37.16
CA SER A 374 -4.77 -42.86 36.15
C SER A 374 -5.27 -43.35 34.78
N ASP A 375 -6.33 -44.15 34.76
CA ASP A 375 -6.93 -44.69 33.52
C ASP A 375 -7.60 -43.61 32.66
N TYR A 376 -8.02 -42.49 33.24
CA TYR A 376 -8.70 -41.40 32.50
C TYR A 376 -7.82 -40.76 31.42
N GLY A 377 -6.48 -40.85 31.54
CA GLY A 377 -5.57 -40.43 30.49
C GLY A 377 -5.73 -41.28 29.23
N TRP A 378 -5.71 -42.60 29.39
CA TRP A 378 -5.85 -43.59 28.32
C TRP A 378 -7.24 -43.55 27.69
N LEU A 379 -8.31 -43.53 28.50
CA LEU A 379 -9.69 -43.45 27.99
C LEU A 379 -9.92 -42.20 27.12
N ARG A 380 -9.31 -41.06 27.49
CA ARG A 380 -9.39 -39.85 26.67
C ARG A 380 -8.66 -40.02 25.34
N GLU A 381 -7.54 -40.71 25.32
CA GLU A 381 -6.77 -40.96 24.10
C GLU A 381 -7.50 -41.93 23.16
N ASP A 382 -8.12 -42.98 23.70
CA ASP A 382 -8.97 -43.90 22.93
C ASP A 382 -10.16 -43.17 22.31
N LEU A 383 -10.85 -42.32 23.09
CA LEU A 383 -11.92 -41.48 22.58
C LEU A 383 -11.42 -40.47 21.53
N ARG A 384 -10.24 -39.89 21.72
CA ARG A 384 -9.65 -38.93 20.78
C ARG A 384 -9.30 -39.60 19.44
N THR A 385 -8.92 -40.87 19.45
CA THR A 385 -8.49 -41.60 18.26
C THR A 385 -9.66 -42.30 17.54
N SER A 386 -10.75 -42.63 18.24
CA SER A 386 -11.98 -43.21 17.68
C SER A 386 -12.56 -42.40 16.51
N HIS A 387 -12.97 -43.11 15.45
CA HIS A 387 -13.59 -42.51 14.28
C HIS A 387 -14.97 -41.92 14.60
N ASP A 388 -15.83 -42.66 15.28
CA ASP A 388 -17.20 -42.26 15.59
C ASP A 388 -17.23 -41.04 16.52
N VAL A 389 -16.32 -40.98 17.50
CA VAL A 389 -16.18 -39.81 18.36
C VAL A 389 -15.72 -38.59 17.55
N LYS A 390 -14.76 -38.74 16.63
CA LYS A 390 -14.36 -37.65 15.72
C LYS A 390 -15.53 -37.18 14.85
N VAL A 391 -16.32 -38.11 14.31
CA VAL A 391 -17.51 -37.79 13.51
C VAL A 391 -18.54 -37.03 14.36
N LEU A 392 -18.83 -37.49 15.57
CA LEU A 392 -19.74 -36.83 16.51
C LEU A 392 -19.29 -35.39 16.82
N LEU A 393 -18.02 -35.21 17.21
CA LEU A 393 -17.49 -33.89 17.58
C LEU A 393 -17.33 -32.95 16.37
N ASN A 394 -17.03 -33.47 15.18
CA ASN A 394 -16.95 -32.66 13.95
C ASN A 394 -18.34 -32.27 13.43
N THR A 395 -19.33 -33.15 13.55
CA THR A 395 -20.73 -32.85 13.19
C THR A 395 -21.30 -31.77 14.09
N ALA A 396 -20.96 -31.80 15.38
CA ALA A 396 -21.41 -30.78 16.32
C ALA A 396 -20.75 -29.42 16.09
N TRP A 397 -19.47 -29.40 15.72
CA TRP A 397 -18.69 -28.17 15.64
C TRP A 397 -17.51 -28.27 14.66
N LEU A 398 -17.74 -28.17 13.36
CA LEU A 398 -16.68 -28.38 12.36
C LEU A 398 -15.65 -27.23 12.34
N PRO A 399 -14.32 -27.47 12.38
CA PRO A 399 -13.34 -26.42 12.17
C PRO A 399 -13.39 -25.95 10.71
N LEU A 400 -13.28 -24.64 10.50
CA LEU A 400 -13.42 -24.03 9.18
C LEU A 400 -12.32 -23.01 8.92
N SER A 401 -11.89 -22.94 7.65
CA SER A 401 -11.09 -21.82 7.16
C SER A 401 -12.00 -20.70 6.62
N PRO A 402 -11.52 -19.44 6.61
CA PRO A 402 -12.24 -18.31 6.00
C PRO A 402 -12.64 -18.58 4.55
N GLN A 403 -11.73 -19.16 3.77
CA GLN A 403 -11.95 -19.50 2.36
C GLN A 403 -13.11 -20.48 2.22
N LYS A 404 -13.11 -21.58 2.99
CA LYS A 404 -14.16 -22.59 2.93
C LYS A 404 -15.51 -22.04 3.39
N LEU A 405 -15.51 -21.15 4.38
CA LEU A 405 -16.74 -20.49 4.84
C LEU A 405 -17.38 -19.68 3.71
N LEU A 406 -16.61 -18.82 3.04
CA LEU A 406 -17.10 -17.96 1.95
C LEU A 406 -17.50 -18.77 0.71
N GLN A 407 -16.70 -19.77 0.31
CA GLN A 407 -17.01 -20.67 -0.78
C GLN A 407 -18.35 -21.40 -0.55
N ASP A 408 -18.55 -21.97 0.64
CA ASP A 408 -19.80 -22.64 0.97
C ASP A 408 -20.99 -21.64 1.07
N LEU A 409 -20.75 -20.42 1.59
CA LEU A 409 -21.80 -19.42 1.83
C LEU A 409 -22.41 -18.94 0.51
N PHE A 410 -21.55 -18.68 -0.48
CA PHE A 410 -21.97 -18.18 -1.79
C PHE A 410 -22.45 -19.28 -2.74
N ALA A 411 -22.00 -20.52 -2.56
CA ALA A 411 -22.47 -21.66 -3.35
C ALA A 411 -23.85 -22.20 -2.90
N ARG A 412 -24.16 -22.14 -1.59
CA ARG A 412 -25.37 -22.78 -1.03
C ARG A 412 -26.52 -21.80 -0.86
N LYS A 413 -27.33 -21.64 -1.91
CA LYS A 413 -28.48 -20.71 -1.94
C LYS A 413 -29.45 -20.86 -0.77
N GLN A 414 -29.82 -22.10 -0.38
CA GLN A 414 -30.74 -22.33 0.74
C GLN A 414 -30.11 -21.96 2.09
N TRP A 415 -28.80 -22.18 2.25
CA TRP A 415 -28.10 -21.79 3.47
C TRP A 415 -28.04 -20.26 3.58
N LEU A 416 -27.67 -19.55 2.51
CA LEU A 416 -27.70 -18.10 2.48
C LEU A 416 -29.10 -17.56 2.81
N ALA A 417 -30.15 -18.13 2.22
CA ALA A 417 -31.54 -17.77 2.50
C ALA A 417 -31.91 -17.89 3.99
N SER A 418 -31.46 -18.96 4.67
CA SER A 418 -31.72 -19.14 6.10
C SER A 418 -31.01 -18.11 6.98
N LEU A 419 -29.89 -17.56 6.51
CA LEU A 419 -29.08 -16.55 7.21
C LEU A 419 -29.52 -15.12 6.93
N THR A 420 -30.33 -14.89 5.90
CA THR A 420 -30.78 -13.57 5.45
C THR A 420 -32.30 -13.52 5.25
N PRO A 421 -33.12 -13.75 6.30
CA PRO A 421 -34.58 -13.78 6.17
C PRO A 421 -35.17 -12.45 5.67
N GLY A 422 -34.53 -11.31 5.97
CA GLY A 422 -34.96 -9.98 5.55
C GLY A 422 -34.46 -9.52 4.17
N TRP A 423 -33.68 -10.34 3.45
CA TRP A 423 -33.14 -9.95 2.14
C TRP A 423 -34.03 -10.45 1.01
N SER A 424 -34.20 -9.66 -0.06
CA SER A 424 -34.89 -10.11 -1.27
C SER A 424 -34.11 -11.21 -2.00
N GLU A 425 -34.79 -11.95 -2.88
CA GLU A 425 -34.15 -12.98 -3.71
C GLU A 425 -33.13 -12.37 -4.69
N GLN A 426 -33.45 -11.21 -5.28
CA GLN A 426 -32.52 -10.50 -6.17
C GLN A 426 -31.24 -10.11 -5.44
N ARG A 427 -31.37 -9.60 -4.20
CA ARG A 427 -30.21 -9.22 -3.38
C ARG A 427 -29.34 -10.43 -3.03
N ARG A 428 -29.94 -11.58 -2.73
CA ARG A 428 -29.19 -12.83 -2.48
C ARG A 428 -28.52 -13.36 -3.74
N ALA A 429 -29.16 -13.20 -4.90
CA ALA A 429 -28.61 -13.62 -6.18
C ALA A 429 -27.31 -12.86 -6.54
N LEU A 430 -27.12 -11.63 -6.05
CA LEU A 430 -25.86 -10.88 -6.20
C LEU A 430 -24.65 -11.59 -5.59
N LEU A 431 -24.84 -12.34 -4.50
CA LEU A 431 -23.77 -13.07 -3.82
C LEU A 431 -23.60 -14.50 -4.32
N ALA A 432 -24.53 -15.01 -5.13
CA ALA A 432 -24.52 -16.39 -5.56
C ALA A 432 -23.43 -16.61 -6.61
N ARG A 433 -22.54 -17.58 -6.36
CA ARG A 433 -21.52 -18.02 -7.33
C ARG A 433 -21.12 -19.47 -7.08
N ASP A 434 -20.46 -20.07 -8.06
CA ASP A 434 -19.93 -21.42 -7.92
C ASP A 434 -18.89 -21.51 -6.80
N ARG A 435 -18.81 -22.69 -6.19
CA ARG A 435 -17.94 -22.95 -5.03
C ARG A 435 -16.47 -22.69 -5.34
N ASP A 436 -16.04 -23.04 -6.54
CA ASP A 436 -14.65 -22.98 -6.99
C ASP A 436 -14.34 -21.69 -7.76
N ALA A 437 -15.29 -20.73 -7.79
CA ALA A 437 -15.05 -19.42 -8.38
C ALA A 437 -13.88 -18.70 -7.68
N PRO A 438 -13.00 -18.02 -8.43
CA PRO A 438 -11.86 -17.31 -7.84
C PRO A 438 -12.33 -16.19 -6.91
N PHE A 439 -11.52 -15.91 -5.89
CA PHE A 439 -11.79 -14.78 -5.00
C PHE A 439 -11.57 -13.45 -5.71
N THR A 440 -12.42 -12.48 -5.40
CA THR A 440 -12.38 -11.13 -5.94
C THR A 440 -11.82 -10.16 -4.92
N VAL A 441 -11.49 -8.94 -5.33
CA VAL A 441 -10.97 -7.89 -4.44
C VAL A 441 -11.95 -7.61 -3.28
N SER A 442 -13.25 -7.64 -3.53
CA SER A 442 -14.29 -7.47 -2.50
C SER A 442 -14.37 -8.62 -1.49
N ASP A 443 -13.88 -9.82 -1.83
CA ASP A 443 -13.84 -10.95 -0.90
C ASP A 443 -12.72 -10.84 0.13
N VAL A 444 -11.64 -10.09 -0.17
CA VAL A 444 -10.45 -10.01 0.70
C VAL A 444 -10.81 -9.50 2.09
N ALA A 445 -11.65 -8.45 2.16
CA ALA A 445 -12.11 -7.92 3.44
C ALA A 445 -13.05 -8.89 4.18
N LEU A 446 -13.84 -9.68 3.45
CA LEU A 446 -14.70 -10.71 4.03
C LEU A 446 -13.91 -11.90 4.56
N LEU A 447 -12.82 -12.27 3.88
CA LEU A 447 -11.89 -13.31 4.32
C LEU A 447 -11.23 -12.92 5.63
N ASP A 448 -10.76 -11.67 5.74
CA ASP A 448 -10.16 -11.16 6.97
C ASP A 448 -11.19 -11.09 8.12
N GLU A 449 -12.42 -10.62 7.87
CA GLU A 449 -13.48 -10.63 8.89
C GLU A 449 -13.89 -12.05 9.30
N ALA A 450 -13.98 -12.98 8.35
CA ALA A 450 -14.23 -14.38 8.65
C ALA A 450 -13.08 -15.00 9.47
N ALA A 451 -11.83 -14.63 9.20
CA ALA A 451 -10.67 -15.05 9.99
C ALA A 451 -10.76 -14.57 11.45
N GLU A 452 -11.20 -13.33 11.69
CA GLU A 452 -11.43 -12.82 13.05
C GLU A 452 -12.50 -13.61 13.80
N LEU A 453 -13.62 -13.93 13.13
CA LEU A 453 -14.71 -14.69 13.74
C LEU A 453 -14.35 -16.16 13.98
N LEU A 454 -13.52 -16.72 13.10
CA LEU A 454 -13.10 -18.11 13.16
C LEU A 454 -11.93 -18.29 14.13
N GLY A 455 -10.95 -17.41 14.13
CA GLY A 455 -9.64 -17.59 14.76
C GLY A 455 -8.82 -18.71 14.11
N GLU A 456 -7.54 -18.79 14.46
CA GLU A 456 -6.67 -19.83 13.92
C GLU A 456 -7.15 -21.24 14.33
N ALA A 457 -7.10 -22.16 13.36
CA ALA A 457 -7.40 -23.56 13.61
C ALA A 457 -6.14 -24.30 14.04
N ASP A 458 -6.09 -24.76 15.30
CA ASP A 458 -5.01 -25.60 15.83
C ASP A 458 -4.72 -26.83 14.93
N ALA A 459 -5.69 -27.35 14.18
CA ALA A 459 -5.46 -28.52 13.32
C ALA A 459 -4.49 -28.28 12.14
N VAL A 460 -4.45 -27.06 11.58
CA VAL A 460 -3.48 -26.68 10.54
C VAL A 460 -2.13 -26.34 11.20
N SER A 461 -2.17 -25.73 12.39
CA SER A 461 -0.98 -25.50 13.23
C SER A 461 -0.31 -26.82 13.59
N ASP A 462 -1.07 -27.86 13.98
CA ASP A 462 -0.55 -29.18 14.32
C ASP A 462 -0.05 -29.93 13.08
N SER A 463 -0.75 -29.88 11.94
CA SER A 463 -0.25 -30.49 10.70
C SER A 463 1.05 -29.83 10.22
N ARG A 464 1.10 -28.49 10.24
CA ARG A 464 2.29 -27.72 9.86
C ARG A 464 3.43 -27.89 10.86
N LYS A 465 3.13 -27.91 12.17
CA LYS A 465 4.09 -28.25 13.24
C LYS A 465 4.58 -29.67 13.11
N ASN A 466 3.72 -30.62 12.72
CA ASN A 466 4.11 -32.01 12.48
C ASN A 466 4.97 -32.15 11.23
N GLU A 467 4.65 -31.42 10.15
CA GLU A 467 5.48 -31.35 8.95
C GLU A 467 6.84 -30.72 9.23
N LEU A 468 6.89 -29.58 9.93
CA LEU A 468 8.10 -28.93 10.39
C LEU A 468 8.91 -29.85 11.32
N ALA A 469 8.26 -30.56 12.25
CA ALA A 469 8.92 -31.52 13.13
C ALA A 469 9.47 -32.73 12.36
N GLN A 470 8.75 -33.21 11.33
CA GLN A 470 9.23 -34.28 10.45
C GLN A 470 10.39 -33.80 9.57
N GLN A 471 10.32 -32.57 9.06
CA GLN A 471 11.37 -31.95 8.27
C GLN A 471 12.63 -31.77 9.10
N ARG A 472 12.51 -31.17 10.29
CA ARG A 472 13.59 -31.08 11.27
C ARG A 472 14.21 -32.43 11.60
N LYS A 473 13.39 -33.48 11.75
CA LYS A 473 13.89 -34.83 11.98
C LYS A 473 14.70 -35.36 10.78
N ARG A 474 14.25 -35.12 9.54
CA ARG A 474 14.99 -35.45 8.32
C ARG A 474 16.31 -34.67 8.22
N ASP A 475 16.30 -33.38 8.56
CA ASP A 475 17.48 -32.52 8.48
C ASP A 475 18.53 -32.90 9.52
N ILE A 476 18.11 -33.27 10.73
CA ILE A 476 19.00 -33.85 11.74
C ILE A 476 19.59 -35.19 11.26
N GLU A 477 18.82 -36.03 10.57
CA GLU A 477 19.34 -37.29 10.01
C GLU A 477 20.33 -37.06 8.86
N ASN A 478 20.04 -36.11 7.97
CA ASN A 478 20.93 -35.68 6.89
C ASN A 478 22.24 -35.11 7.47
N ALA A 479 22.14 -34.26 8.50
CA ALA A 479 23.27 -33.73 9.24
C ALA A 479 24.12 -34.83 9.88
N LYS A 480 23.49 -35.84 10.50
CA LYS A 480 24.19 -37.01 11.04
C LYS A 480 24.92 -37.81 9.96
N GLN A 481 24.30 -38.00 8.78
CA GLN A 481 24.97 -38.66 7.65
C GLN A 481 26.15 -37.85 7.12
N ALA A 482 26.01 -36.52 7.00
CA ALA A 482 27.08 -35.64 6.55
C ALA A 482 28.28 -35.65 7.53
N ILE A 483 28.04 -35.61 8.85
CA ILE A 483 29.08 -35.68 9.88
C ILE A 483 29.83 -37.03 9.81
N ARG A 484 29.11 -38.14 9.59
CA ARG A 484 29.70 -39.47 9.37
C ARG A 484 30.59 -39.51 8.15
N ASN A 485 30.11 -39.00 7.02
CA ASN A 485 30.85 -38.99 5.76
C ASN A 485 32.10 -38.10 5.79
N MET A 486 32.10 -37.06 6.64
CA MET A 486 33.24 -36.15 6.83
C MET A 486 34.21 -36.59 7.93
N GLY A 487 33.91 -37.66 8.68
CA GLY A 487 34.82 -38.23 9.70
C GLY A 487 35.03 -37.34 10.93
N VAL A 488 34.09 -36.44 11.24
CA VAL A 488 34.16 -35.46 12.35
C VAL A 488 33.20 -35.82 13.50
N GLU A 489 32.95 -37.12 13.71
CA GLU A 489 32.10 -37.59 14.80
C GLU A 489 32.65 -37.14 16.17
N GLY A 490 31.80 -36.47 16.97
CA GLY A 490 32.14 -35.97 18.31
C GLY A 490 32.64 -34.52 18.38
N LEU A 491 32.91 -33.87 17.24
CA LEU A 491 33.35 -32.47 17.18
C LEU A 491 32.23 -31.47 16.84
N VAL A 492 31.11 -31.94 16.26
CA VAL A 492 29.98 -31.12 15.84
C VAL A 492 28.67 -31.82 16.21
N ASP A 493 27.76 -31.09 16.86
CA ASP A 493 26.41 -31.58 17.16
C ASP A 493 25.53 -31.53 15.91
N ALA A 494 24.83 -32.62 15.63
CA ALA A 494 23.98 -32.74 14.46
C ALA A 494 22.73 -31.84 14.52
N ALA A 495 22.22 -31.56 15.73
CA ALA A 495 21.13 -30.60 15.90
C ALA A 495 21.63 -29.17 15.61
N ALA A 496 22.79 -28.78 16.16
CA ALA A 496 23.43 -27.50 15.85
C ALA A 496 23.78 -27.31 14.36
N LEU A 497 24.13 -28.38 13.65
CA LEU A 497 24.37 -28.33 12.19
C LEU A 497 23.06 -28.14 11.41
N ALA A 498 21.99 -28.87 11.77
CA ALA A 498 20.68 -28.74 11.14
C ALA A 498 20.05 -27.36 11.38
N ASP A 499 20.09 -26.87 12.62
CA ASP A 499 19.61 -25.54 12.99
C ASP A 499 20.45 -24.43 12.30
N GLY A 500 21.73 -24.70 11.98
CA GLY A 500 22.61 -23.78 11.25
C GLY A 500 22.31 -23.67 9.75
N PHE A 501 21.74 -24.71 9.13
CA PHE A 501 21.21 -24.65 7.76
C PHE A 501 19.87 -23.88 7.69
N GLU A 502 19.01 -24.03 8.69
CA GLU A 502 17.75 -23.25 8.82
C GLU A 502 18.02 -21.76 9.07
N ALA A 503 18.96 -21.42 9.97
CA ALA A 503 19.23 -20.03 10.37
C ALA A 503 19.81 -19.16 9.24
N ALA A 504 20.41 -19.77 8.21
CA ALA A 504 21.03 -19.06 7.09
C ALA A 504 20.10 -18.83 5.88
N VAL A 505 18.92 -19.46 5.83
CA VAL A 505 18.06 -19.46 4.62
C VAL A 505 16.70 -18.77 4.81
N GLU A 506 16.16 -18.61 6.01
CA GLU A 506 14.76 -18.13 6.18
C GLU A 506 14.53 -17.13 7.33
N ARG A 507 15.21 -15.99 7.32
CA ARG A 507 14.61 -14.80 7.96
C ARG A 507 14.45 -13.73 6.90
N GLY A 508 13.28 -13.77 6.25
CA GLY A 508 12.87 -12.70 5.36
C GLY A 508 12.96 -11.34 6.03
N THR A 509 12.98 -10.28 5.24
CA THR A 509 12.96 -8.91 5.75
C THR A 509 11.74 -8.70 6.68
N THR A 510 11.78 -7.69 7.57
CA THR A 510 10.61 -7.33 8.39
C THR A 510 9.35 -7.16 7.52
N ALA A 511 9.52 -6.65 6.30
CA ALA A 511 8.44 -6.51 5.32
C ALA A 511 7.89 -7.87 4.84
N GLU A 512 8.75 -8.84 4.53
CA GLU A 512 8.32 -10.18 4.09
C GLU A 512 7.58 -10.95 5.20
N VAL A 513 8.07 -10.85 6.44
CA VAL A 513 7.39 -11.45 7.60
C VAL A 513 6.03 -10.77 7.84
N ALA A 514 5.99 -9.44 7.82
CA ALA A 514 4.77 -8.66 8.00
C ALA A 514 3.73 -8.89 6.88
N ALA A 515 4.16 -9.11 5.64
CA ALA A 515 3.27 -9.41 4.52
C ALA A 515 2.65 -10.81 4.62
N ALA A 516 3.38 -11.78 5.19
CA ALA A 516 2.90 -13.15 5.39
C ALA A 516 2.00 -13.30 6.62
N ASP A 517 2.15 -12.42 7.62
CA ASP A 517 1.39 -12.44 8.87
C ASP A 517 0.17 -11.51 8.84
N ARG A 518 -1.03 -12.11 8.87
CA ARG A 518 -2.31 -11.40 8.89
C ARG A 518 -2.48 -10.56 10.17
N GLU A 519 -1.95 -11.04 11.29
CA GLU A 519 -2.11 -10.41 12.61
C GLU A 519 -1.03 -9.35 12.87
N TRP A 520 -0.14 -9.13 11.90
CA TRP A 520 0.88 -8.11 11.99
C TRP A 520 0.26 -6.72 12.22
N THR A 521 0.83 -5.99 13.17
CA THR A 521 0.41 -4.63 13.51
C THR A 521 1.48 -3.65 13.05
N TYR A 522 1.13 -2.87 12.04
CA TYR A 522 2.01 -1.87 11.46
C TYR A 522 2.11 -0.66 12.39
N GLY A 523 3.28 -0.01 12.40
CA GLY A 523 3.48 1.22 13.16
C GLY A 523 2.81 2.42 12.52
N HIS A 524 2.68 2.40 11.18
CA HIS A 524 2.00 3.42 10.38
C HIS A 524 1.38 2.79 9.14
N VAL A 525 0.27 3.34 8.66
CA VAL A 525 -0.37 2.91 7.41
C VAL A 525 -0.59 4.12 6.50
N VAL A 526 -0.11 4.04 5.27
CA VAL A 526 -0.41 5.00 4.20
C VAL A 526 -1.42 4.35 3.27
N VAL A 527 -2.49 5.07 2.95
CA VAL A 527 -3.53 4.60 2.03
C VAL A 527 -3.67 5.63 0.93
N ASP A 528 -3.31 5.28 -0.30
CA ASP A 528 -3.56 6.13 -1.46
C ASP A 528 -4.89 5.78 -2.13
N GLU A 529 -5.50 6.74 -2.81
CA GLU A 529 -6.83 6.63 -3.41
C GLU A 529 -7.90 6.14 -2.42
N ALA A 530 -7.77 6.54 -1.15
CA ALA A 530 -8.52 5.96 -0.04
C ALA A 530 -10.03 6.20 -0.11
N GLN A 531 -10.49 7.15 -0.94
CA GLN A 531 -11.92 7.39 -1.17
C GLN A 531 -12.63 6.19 -1.83
N GLU A 532 -11.88 5.28 -2.46
CA GLU A 532 -12.42 4.07 -3.10
C GLU A 532 -12.69 2.94 -2.11
N LEU A 533 -12.14 3.04 -0.90
CA LEU A 533 -12.27 1.98 0.08
C LEU A 533 -13.71 1.88 0.61
N SER A 534 -14.22 0.66 0.58
CA SER A 534 -15.46 0.28 1.21
C SER A 534 -15.33 0.24 2.74
N PRO A 535 -16.45 0.33 3.49
CA PRO A 535 -16.45 0.17 4.94
C PRO A 535 -15.78 -1.13 5.43
N MET A 536 -15.97 -2.25 4.73
CA MET A 536 -15.31 -3.51 5.07
C MET A 536 -13.78 -3.45 4.88
N GLN A 537 -13.29 -2.77 3.85
CA GLN A 537 -11.84 -2.61 3.63
C GLN A 537 -11.21 -1.72 4.71
N TRP A 538 -11.90 -0.65 5.13
CA TRP A 538 -11.46 0.15 6.28
C TRP A 538 -11.33 -0.68 7.56
N ARG A 539 -12.25 -1.61 7.82
CA ARG A 539 -12.13 -2.52 8.98
C ARG A 539 -10.83 -3.34 8.97
N VAL A 540 -10.42 -3.84 7.80
CA VAL A 540 -9.15 -4.57 7.65
C VAL A 540 -7.99 -3.66 8.03
N LEU A 541 -7.91 -2.46 7.45
CA LEU A 541 -6.82 -1.54 7.69
C LEU A 541 -6.75 -1.10 9.16
N MET A 542 -7.90 -0.85 9.80
CA MET A 542 -7.97 -0.48 11.21
C MET A 542 -7.47 -1.61 12.12
N ARG A 543 -7.66 -2.88 11.76
CA ARG A 543 -7.05 -4.02 12.49
C ARG A 543 -5.53 -4.07 12.34
N ARG A 544 -5.01 -3.69 11.16
CA ARG A 544 -3.57 -3.64 10.87
C ARG A 544 -2.85 -2.50 11.59
N ASN A 545 -3.55 -1.50 12.14
CA ASN A 545 -2.94 -0.43 12.92
C ASN A 545 -3.82 -0.02 14.13
N PRO A 546 -3.70 -0.73 15.26
CA PRO A 546 -4.46 -0.42 16.48
C PRO A 546 -4.16 0.97 17.07
N LEU A 547 -2.98 1.51 16.75
CA LEU A 547 -2.52 2.84 17.19
C LEU A 547 -3.16 3.99 16.42
N ARG A 548 -3.94 3.70 15.37
CA ARG A 548 -4.62 4.67 14.51
C ARG A 548 -3.68 5.72 13.95
N SER A 549 -2.48 5.31 13.55
CA SER A 549 -1.49 6.14 12.88
C SER A 549 -1.62 5.96 11.37
N PHE A 550 -2.31 6.90 10.72
CA PHE A 550 -2.64 6.81 9.30
C PHE A 550 -2.26 8.08 8.54
N THR A 551 -1.79 7.90 7.31
CA THR A 551 -1.76 8.93 6.27
C THR A 551 -2.71 8.48 5.16
N ILE A 552 -3.91 9.05 5.15
CA ILE A 552 -4.97 8.78 4.19
C ILE A 552 -4.86 9.81 3.07
N VAL A 553 -4.75 9.38 1.83
CA VAL A 553 -4.53 10.26 0.68
C VAL A 553 -5.59 9.97 -0.36
N GLY A 554 -6.16 11.04 -0.91
CA GLY A 554 -7.21 10.88 -1.91
C GLY A 554 -7.95 12.16 -2.26
N ASP A 555 -9.02 12.00 -3.02
CA ASP A 555 -9.94 13.07 -3.40
C ASP A 555 -11.36 12.49 -3.48
N VAL A 556 -12.25 12.93 -2.60
CA VAL A 556 -13.64 12.43 -2.56
C VAL A 556 -14.39 12.71 -3.86
N ALA A 557 -13.97 13.72 -4.64
CA ALA A 557 -14.51 14.02 -5.96
C ALA A 557 -14.20 12.93 -6.99
N GLN A 558 -13.12 12.18 -6.77
CA GLN A 558 -12.63 11.12 -7.64
C GLN A 558 -13.11 9.73 -7.19
N ALA A 559 -14.05 9.65 -6.24
CA ALA A 559 -14.61 8.39 -5.78
C ALA A 559 -15.56 7.80 -6.83
N SER A 560 -15.08 6.78 -7.55
CA SER A 560 -15.80 6.15 -8.67
C SER A 560 -16.41 4.80 -8.32
N ALA A 561 -15.89 4.11 -7.29
CA ALA A 561 -16.43 2.85 -6.80
C ALA A 561 -17.81 3.06 -6.17
N ALA A 562 -18.71 2.12 -6.42
CA ALA A 562 -20.05 2.14 -5.85
C ALA A 562 -20.06 2.05 -4.31
N ALA A 563 -19.05 1.41 -3.73
CA ALA A 563 -18.85 1.30 -2.29
C ALA A 563 -18.01 2.45 -1.68
N GLY A 564 -17.40 3.30 -2.53
CA GLY A 564 -16.53 4.38 -2.10
C GLY A 564 -17.31 5.50 -1.40
N SER A 565 -16.65 6.27 -0.53
CA SER A 565 -17.31 7.35 0.19
C SER A 565 -17.41 8.63 -0.63
N THR A 566 -18.41 9.47 -0.35
CA THR A 566 -18.53 10.83 -0.89
C THR A 566 -18.02 11.90 0.09
N SER A 567 -17.61 11.49 1.30
CA SER A 567 -17.02 12.36 2.31
C SER A 567 -16.07 11.59 3.23
N TRP A 568 -15.02 12.25 3.73
CA TRP A 568 -14.10 11.63 4.70
C TRP A 568 -14.79 11.34 6.04
N ALA A 569 -15.68 12.22 6.49
CA ALA A 569 -16.48 11.99 7.70
C ALA A 569 -17.25 10.67 7.59
N GLY A 570 -18.02 10.47 6.50
CA GLY A 570 -18.75 9.21 6.30
C GLY A 570 -17.86 7.98 6.15
N ALA A 571 -16.64 8.12 5.63
CA ALA A 571 -15.70 7.01 5.51
C ALA A 571 -15.08 6.59 6.85
N LEU A 572 -14.87 7.57 7.75
CA LEU A 572 -14.02 7.40 8.93
C LEU A 572 -14.78 7.38 10.26
N GLU A 573 -16.00 7.94 10.32
CA GLU A 573 -16.79 8.09 11.54
C GLU A 573 -16.96 6.75 12.30
N ALA A 574 -17.29 5.68 11.58
CA ALA A 574 -17.48 4.35 12.16
C ALA A 574 -16.22 3.75 12.81
N HIS A 575 -15.04 4.29 12.49
CA HIS A 575 -13.75 3.75 12.91
C HIS A 575 -13.04 4.66 13.92
N VAL A 576 -13.00 5.97 13.63
CA VAL A 576 -12.23 6.95 14.40
C VAL A 576 -13.05 8.13 14.93
N GLY A 577 -14.35 8.20 14.62
CA GLY A 577 -15.19 9.36 14.94
C GLY A 577 -14.60 10.64 14.36
N ASP A 578 -14.52 11.69 15.17
CA ASP A 578 -13.94 12.99 14.78
C ASP A 578 -12.43 13.10 15.02
N ASN A 579 -11.76 12.02 15.42
CA ASN A 579 -10.33 12.02 15.76
C ASN A 579 -9.43 11.90 14.52
N TRP A 580 -9.60 12.81 13.57
CA TRP A 580 -8.78 12.91 12.36
C TRP A 580 -8.59 14.38 11.97
N ARG A 581 -7.54 14.65 11.19
CA ARG A 581 -7.19 16.00 10.71
C ARG A 581 -7.21 16.02 9.18
N LEU A 582 -7.67 17.11 8.59
CA LEU A 582 -7.67 17.32 7.14
C LEU A 582 -6.60 18.35 6.79
N GLU A 583 -5.73 18.01 5.85
CA GLU A 583 -4.83 18.95 5.18
C GLU A 583 -5.12 18.92 3.69
N GLU A 584 -5.13 20.08 3.04
CA GLU A 584 -5.47 20.20 1.63
C GLU A 584 -4.27 20.66 0.79
N LEU A 585 -4.10 20.05 -0.38
CA LEU A 585 -3.17 20.52 -1.41
C LEU A 585 -3.95 21.36 -2.42
N THR A 586 -3.65 22.66 -2.47
CA THR A 586 -4.46 23.63 -3.20
C THR A 586 -3.92 23.97 -4.59
N VAL A 587 -2.68 23.57 -4.89
CA VAL A 587 -1.99 23.95 -6.13
C VAL A 587 -1.78 22.75 -7.06
N ASN A 588 -2.32 22.84 -8.28
CA ASN A 588 -2.16 21.85 -9.34
C ASN A 588 -1.07 22.29 -10.33
N TYR A 589 -0.01 21.48 -10.45
CA TYR A 589 1.11 21.73 -11.34
C TYR A 589 1.24 20.69 -12.46
N ARG A 590 0.51 19.56 -12.38
CA ARG A 590 0.59 18.48 -13.38
C ARG A 590 -0.51 18.50 -14.42
N THR A 591 -1.67 19.10 -14.20
CA THR A 591 -2.72 19.22 -15.23
C THR A 591 -2.78 20.66 -15.73
N PRO A 592 -2.77 20.91 -17.05
CA PRO A 592 -2.83 22.26 -17.59
C PRO A 592 -4.13 22.99 -17.21
N ALA A 593 -4.05 24.30 -17.01
CA ALA A 593 -5.19 25.13 -16.61
C ALA A 593 -6.39 25.03 -17.58
N GLN A 594 -6.13 24.90 -18.89
CA GLN A 594 -7.18 24.73 -19.90
C GLN A 594 -7.98 23.45 -19.69
N ILE A 595 -7.30 22.35 -19.36
CA ILE A 595 -7.92 21.05 -19.11
C ILE A 595 -8.68 21.08 -17.78
N SER A 596 -8.04 21.59 -16.72
CA SER A 596 -8.65 21.69 -15.39
C SER A 596 -9.93 22.51 -15.43
N ALA A 597 -9.95 23.65 -16.12
CA ALA A 597 -11.14 24.51 -16.22
C ALA A 597 -12.34 23.78 -16.86
N VAL A 598 -12.12 23.04 -17.94
CA VAL A 598 -13.20 22.29 -18.63
C VAL A 598 -13.68 21.11 -17.78
N ALA A 599 -12.76 20.37 -17.15
CA ALA A 599 -13.10 19.25 -16.27
C ALA A 599 -13.87 19.72 -15.03
N GLU A 600 -13.43 20.79 -14.37
CA GLU A 600 -14.10 21.36 -13.20
C GLU A 600 -15.48 21.92 -13.54
N SER A 601 -15.62 22.60 -14.68
CA SER A 601 -16.93 23.10 -15.14
C SER A 601 -17.93 21.96 -15.37
N MET A 602 -17.49 20.87 -16.01
CA MET A 602 -18.30 19.66 -16.18
C MET A 602 -18.67 19.03 -14.83
N ALA A 603 -17.70 18.86 -13.94
CA ALA A 603 -17.92 18.28 -12.62
C ALA A 603 -18.94 19.08 -11.79
N LEU A 604 -18.81 20.42 -11.75
CA LEU A 604 -19.73 21.31 -11.04
C LEU A 604 -21.13 21.28 -11.65
N ALA A 605 -21.25 21.25 -12.98
CA ALA A 605 -22.54 21.15 -13.67
C ALA A 605 -23.30 19.85 -13.36
N HIS A 606 -22.58 18.80 -12.95
CA HIS A 606 -23.10 17.51 -12.51
C HIS A 606 -23.11 17.33 -10.98
N SER A 607 -22.90 18.42 -10.21
CA SER A 607 -22.90 18.43 -8.74
C SER A 607 -21.88 17.48 -8.09
N VAL A 608 -20.74 17.25 -8.76
CA VAL A 608 -19.59 16.56 -8.18
C VAL A 608 -18.87 17.51 -7.23
N ASN A 609 -18.63 17.07 -6.00
CA ASN A 609 -17.95 17.86 -4.97
C ASN A 609 -16.43 17.84 -5.18
N ILE A 610 -15.92 18.73 -6.02
CA ILE A 610 -14.49 18.85 -6.35
C ILE A 610 -13.70 19.66 -5.32
N THR A 611 -12.48 19.24 -5.01
CA THR A 611 -11.50 20.12 -4.34
C THR A 611 -11.03 21.16 -5.36
N GLN A 612 -11.35 22.43 -5.13
CA GLN A 612 -10.89 23.51 -5.99
C GLN A 612 -9.37 23.64 -5.88
N SER A 613 -8.68 23.50 -7.01
CA SER A 613 -7.22 23.64 -7.07
C SER A 613 -6.85 24.72 -8.06
N ARG A 614 -5.83 25.53 -7.74
CA ARG A 614 -5.30 26.52 -8.65
C ARG A 614 -4.33 25.84 -9.60
N ALA A 615 -4.69 25.72 -10.88
CA ALA A 615 -3.77 25.28 -11.92
C ALA A 615 -2.77 26.38 -12.25
N VAL A 616 -1.48 26.04 -12.25
CA VAL A 616 -0.39 27.02 -12.40
C VAL A 616 0.45 26.80 -13.66
N ARG A 617 0.16 25.72 -14.37
CA ARG A 617 0.77 25.37 -15.65
C ARG A 617 -0.24 25.60 -16.76
N GLU A 618 0.18 26.28 -17.81
CA GLU A 618 -0.57 26.45 -19.05
C GLU A 618 0.14 25.70 -20.18
N THR A 619 -0.62 25.28 -21.18
CA THR A 619 -0.07 24.73 -22.43
C THR A 619 -0.55 25.56 -23.63
N GLU A 620 0.07 25.40 -24.78
CA GLU A 620 -0.39 26.05 -26.01
C GLU A 620 -1.64 25.37 -26.62
N TRP A 621 -1.96 24.15 -26.15
CA TRP A 621 -3.01 23.31 -26.71
C TRP A 621 -4.36 23.56 -26.02
N PRO A 622 -5.41 23.94 -26.76
CA PRO A 622 -6.76 23.97 -26.22
C PRO A 622 -7.33 22.55 -26.04
N VAL A 623 -8.39 22.41 -25.24
CA VAL A 623 -9.20 21.19 -25.23
C VAL A 623 -9.97 21.11 -26.54
N ASN A 624 -9.75 20.04 -27.31
CA ASN A 624 -10.39 19.86 -28.60
C ASN A 624 -11.66 19.03 -28.47
N VAL A 625 -12.74 19.46 -29.12
CA VAL A 625 -13.97 18.68 -29.27
C VAL A 625 -14.10 18.28 -30.73
N VAL A 626 -14.07 16.97 -30.99
CA VAL A 626 -14.21 16.37 -32.32
C VAL A 626 -15.58 15.73 -32.43
N ARG A 627 -16.38 16.19 -33.40
CA ARG A 627 -17.67 15.59 -33.74
C ARG A 627 -17.55 14.78 -35.02
N GLY A 628 -18.01 13.53 -35.00
CA GLY A 628 -18.02 12.64 -36.15
C GLY A 628 -19.32 11.86 -36.28
N GLU A 629 -19.61 11.34 -37.47
CA GLU A 629 -20.76 10.45 -37.68
C GLU A 629 -20.45 8.99 -37.29
N ASP A 630 -19.19 8.58 -37.45
CA ASP A 630 -18.66 7.28 -37.04
C ASP A 630 -17.64 7.49 -35.91
N LEU A 631 -17.95 6.94 -34.74
CA LEU A 631 -17.12 7.10 -33.54
C LEU A 631 -15.73 6.49 -33.72
N ALA A 632 -15.65 5.25 -34.20
CA ALA A 632 -14.38 4.53 -34.30
C ALA A 632 -13.44 5.24 -35.26
N ARG A 633 -13.95 5.67 -36.42
CA ARG A 633 -13.19 6.47 -37.36
C ARG A 633 -12.75 7.81 -36.77
N ALA A 634 -13.64 8.53 -36.10
CA ALA A 634 -13.31 9.82 -35.50
C ALA A 634 -12.22 9.69 -34.41
N VAL A 635 -12.26 8.62 -33.61
CA VAL A 635 -11.21 8.30 -32.63
C VAL A 635 -9.88 8.02 -33.32
N VAL A 636 -9.87 7.15 -34.35
CA VAL A 636 -8.64 6.83 -35.11
C VAL A 636 -8.03 8.09 -35.74
N ASP A 637 -8.85 8.93 -36.39
CA ASP A 637 -8.40 10.17 -37.03
C ASP A 637 -7.84 11.16 -35.98
N THR A 638 -8.46 11.24 -34.80
CA THR A 638 -7.99 12.07 -33.68
C THR A 638 -6.64 11.57 -33.14
N VAL A 639 -6.49 10.26 -32.95
CA VAL A 639 -5.21 9.66 -32.50
C VAL A 639 -4.12 9.88 -33.56
N ARG A 640 -4.45 9.72 -34.85
CA ARG A 640 -3.52 9.98 -35.95
C ARG A 640 -3.04 11.42 -35.93
N ALA A 641 -3.96 12.38 -35.75
CA ALA A 641 -3.63 13.79 -35.66
C ALA A 641 -2.73 14.10 -34.45
N ASP A 642 -3.03 13.59 -33.25
CA ASP A 642 -2.18 13.81 -32.07
C ASP A 642 -0.76 13.25 -32.26
N ARG A 643 -0.63 12.08 -32.90
CA ARG A 643 0.67 11.47 -33.21
C ARG A 643 1.53 12.27 -34.18
N THR A 644 0.96 13.22 -34.94
CA THR A 644 1.76 14.15 -35.74
C THR A 644 2.43 15.25 -34.90
N ILE A 645 1.92 15.51 -33.69
CA ILE A 645 2.47 16.48 -32.74
C ILE A 645 3.64 15.86 -31.99
N ASP A 646 3.43 14.66 -31.43
CA ASP A 646 4.46 13.93 -30.68
C ASP A 646 4.27 12.41 -30.79
N THR A 647 5.28 11.73 -31.35
CA THR A 647 5.31 10.27 -31.48
C THR A 647 5.86 9.56 -30.25
N SER A 648 6.55 10.26 -29.36
CA SER A 648 7.25 9.69 -28.20
C SER A 648 6.43 9.71 -26.91
N GLY A 649 5.47 10.63 -26.79
CA GLY A 649 4.57 10.74 -25.65
C GLY A 649 3.58 9.58 -25.50
N THR A 650 3.09 9.40 -24.29
CA THR A 650 2.05 8.40 -23.94
C THR A 650 0.66 8.92 -24.30
N LEU A 651 -0.17 8.08 -24.93
CA LEU A 651 -1.54 8.43 -25.30
C LEU A 651 -2.53 7.39 -24.76
N ALA A 652 -3.57 7.85 -24.08
CA ALA A 652 -4.69 6.99 -23.69
C ALA A 652 -5.97 7.33 -24.46
N VAL A 653 -6.67 6.30 -24.91
CA VAL A 653 -8.04 6.38 -25.43
C VAL A 653 -8.97 5.81 -24.36
N ILE A 654 -9.80 6.67 -23.76
CA ILE A 654 -10.68 6.32 -22.66
C ILE A 654 -12.12 6.20 -23.15
N VAL A 655 -12.73 5.04 -22.94
CA VAL A 655 -14.07 4.71 -23.44
C VAL A 655 -14.88 3.94 -22.41
N SER A 656 -16.21 3.95 -22.52
CA SER A 656 -17.05 3.07 -21.69
C SER A 656 -16.87 1.59 -22.06
N ASP A 657 -17.17 0.68 -21.13
CA ASP A 657 -17.03 -0.78 -21.31
C ASP A 657 -17.73 -1.27 -22.58
N SER A 658 -18.90 -0.70 -22.92
CA SER A 658 -19.70 -1.06 -24.09
C SER A 658 -19.02 -0.74 -25.43
N LEU A 659 -18.08 0.20 -25.47
CA LEU A 659 -17.40 0.66 -26.68
C LEU A 659 -15.98 0.11 -26.82
N LEU A 660 -15.48 -0.56 -25.78
CA LEU A 660 -14.08 -0.86 -25.62
C LEU A 660 -13.54 -1.79 -26.72
N ASP A 661 -14.21 -2.90 -26.99
CA ASP A 661 -13.77 -3.85 -28.02
C ASP A 661 -13.83 -3.25 -29.43
N GLY A 662 -14.85 -2.45 -29.73
CA GLY A 662 -15.03 -1.82 -31.04
C GLY A 662 -13.96 -0.76 -31.34
N VAL A 663 -13.69 0.12 -30.39
CA VAL A 663 -12.65 1.15 -30.53
C VAL A 663 -11.25 0.54 -30.54
N TYR A 664 -11.01 -0.50 -29.71
CA TYR A 664 -9.74 -1.21 -29.71
C TYR A 664 -9.44 -1.88 -31.05
N ALA A 665 -10.43 -2.57 -31.64
CA ALA A 665 -10.29 -3.21 -32.95
C ALA A 665 -9.92 -2.19 -34.05
N ALA A 666 -10.60 -1.04 -34.10
CA ALA A 666 -10.31 0.01 -35.08
C ALA A 666 -8.91 0.62 -34.92
N LEU A 667 -8.45 0.80 -33.67
CA LEU A 667 -7.11 1.32 -33.41
C LEU A 667 -6.00 0.32 -33.77
N ILE A 668 -6.20 -0.98 -33.51
CA ILE A 668 -5.25 -2.02 -33.93
C ILE A 668 -5.14 -2.08 -35.45
N GLU A 669 -6.25 -1.95 -36.18
CA GLU A 669 -6.23 -1.98 -37.64
C GLU A 669 -5.31 -0.90 -38.24
N GLU A 670 -5.30 0.30 -37.64
CA GLU A 670 -4.47 1.41 -38.08
C GLU A 670 -3.04 1.37 -37.53
N PHE A 671 -2.87 1.18 -36.21
CA PHE A 671 -1.60 1.37 -35.50
C PHE A 671 -0.91 0.05 -35.10
N GLY A 672 -1.55 -1.10 -35.36
CA GLY A 672 -0.97 -2.42 -35.17
C GLY A 672 -0.47 -2.69 -33.75
N ARG A 673 0.84 -2.91 -33.61
CA ARG A 673 1.47 -3.32 -32.34
C ARG A 673 1.62 -2.18 -31.34
N ASP A 674 1.39 -0.94 -31.74
CA ASP A 674 1.54 0.22 -30.85
C ASP A 674 0.33 0.44 -29.93
N VAL A 675 -0.73 -0.35 -30.12
CA VAL A 675 -1.96 -0.32 -29.32
C VAL A 675 -1.98 -1.47 -28.32
N GLY A 676 -2.30 -1.16 -27.08
CA GLY A 676 -2.57 -2.14 -26.04
C GLY A 676 -3.89 -1.87 -25.32
N GLN A 677 -4.55 -2.93 -24.86
CA GLN A 677 -5.81 -2.86 -24.11
C GLN A 677 -5.54 -3.10 -22.62
N GLY A 678 -6.24 -2.35 -21.77
CA GLY A 678 -6.21 -2.50 -20.32
C GLY A 678 -4.82 -2.35 -19.69
N PRO A 679 -4.59 -2.90 -18.48
CA PRO A 679 -3.33 -2.76 -17.75
C PRO A 679 -2.11 -3.32 -18.50
N THR A 680 -2.30 -4.38 -19.30
CA THR A 680 -1.23 -4.97 -20.13
C THR A 680 -0.81 -4.05 -21.27
N GLY A 681 -1.67 -3.11 -21.66
CA GLY A 681 -1.42 -2.14 -22.71
C GLY A 681 -0.59 -0.92 -22.31
N LEU A 682 -0.35 -0.70 -21.00
CA LEU A 682 0.35 0.50 -20.50
C LEU A 682 1.82 0.61 -20.94
N THR A 683 2.42 -0.50 -21.38
CA THR A 683 3.78 -0.51 -21.95
C THR A 683 3.81 -0.13 -23.42
N ARG A 684 2.64 0.06 -24.04
CA ARG A 684 2.50 0.46 -25.45
C ARG A 684 2.33 1.97 -25.56
N PRO A 685 2.71 2.57 -26.70
CA PRO A 685 2.50 4.00 -26.93
C PRO A 685 1.04 4.43 -26.80
N ILE A 686 0.09 3.63 -27.30
CA ILE A 686 -1.35 3.89 -27.26
C ILE A 686 -2.03 2.86 -26.35
N ALA A 687 -2.64 3.32 -25.26
CA ALA A 687 -3.42 2.49 -24.36
C ALA A 687 -4.92 2.73 -24.55
N VAL A 688 -5.71 1.68 -24.74
CA VAL A 688 -7.18 1.75 -24.75
C VAL A 688 -7.69 1.24 -23.41
N LEU A 689 -8.36 2.13 -22.67
CA LEU A 689 -8.68 1.96 -21.26
C LEU A 689 -10.13 2.34 -20.97
N THR A 690 -10.68 1.77 -19.92
CA THR A 690 -11.88 2.31 -19.26
C THR A 690 -11.51 3.51 -18.35
N PRO A 691 -12.47 4.36 -17.94
CA PRO A 691 -12.22 5.38 -16.91
C PRO A 691 -11.64 4.79 -15.61
N ARG A 692 -12.05 3.56 -15.28
CA ARG A 692 -11.58 2.84 -14.08
C ARG A 692 -10.11 2.44 -14.22
N GLU A 693 -9.70 1.93 -15.36
CA GLU A 693 -8.31 1.50 -15.61
C GLU A 693 -7.35 2.68 -15.77
N ALA A 694 -7.83 3.82 -16.26
CA ALA A 694 -7.02 5.04 -16.38
C ALA A 694 -6.72 5.71 -15.03
N LYS A 695 -7.38 5.29 -13.95
CA LYS A 695 -7.26 5.91 -12.63
C LYS A 695 -5.86 5.74 -12.04
N GLY A 696 -5.33 6.81 -11.45
CA GLY A 696 -3.99 6.83 -10.84
C GLY A 696 -2.85 6.85 -11.86
N LEU A 697 -3.17 6.88 -13.16
CA LEU A 697 -2.20 7.00 -14.25
C LEU A 697 -2.18 8.44 -14.78
N GLU A 698 -1.11 8.78 -15.50
CA GLU A 698 -0.94 10.06 -16.18
C GLU A 698 -0.46 9.78 -17.61
N PHE A 699 -0.97 10.55 -18.57
CA PHE A 699 -0.63 10.42 -19.99
C PHE A 699 -0.28 11.79 -20.57
N ASP A 700 0.53 11.86 -21.62
CA ASP A 700 0.77 13.14 -22.30
C ASP A 700 -0.49 13.63 -23.02
N ALA A 701 -1.17 12.71 -23.70
CA ALA A 701 -2.43 12.98 -24.39
C ALA A 701 -3.54 11.99 -23.98
N VAL A 702 -4.77 12.50 -23.91
CA VAL A 702 -5.96 11.66 -23.66
C VAL A 702 -7.04 11.98 -24.68
N VAL A 703 -7.61 10.92 -25.25
CA VAL A 703 -8.81 10.97 -26.10
C VAL A 703 -9.96 10.32 -25.32
N VAL A 704 -10.99 11.08 -24.95
CA VAL A 704 -12.20 10.53 -24.32
C VAL A 704 -13.27 10.36 -25.40
N ALA A 705 -13.71 9.13 -25.65
CA ALA A 705 -14.75 8.85 -26.64
C ALA A 705 -16.12 8.70 -25.96
N GLU A 706 -17.14 9.35 -26.54
CA GLU A 706 -18.51 9.44 -26.01
C GLU A 706 -18.58 9.79 -24.52
N PRO A 707 -18.13 10.99 -24.12
CA PRO A 707 -18.12 11.39 -22.71
C PRO A 707 -19.50 11.33 -22.05
N GLN A 708 -20.59 11.56 -22.80
CA GLN A 708 -21.95 11.41 -22.27
C GLN A 708 -22.29 9.95 -21.93
N LEU A 709 -21.81 8.99 -22.72
CA LEU A 709 -22.06 7.58 -22.45
C LEU A 709 -21.38 7.12 -21.16
N ILE A 710 -20.18 7.65 -20.86
CA ILE A 710 -19.48 7.41 -19.59
C ILE A 710 -20.33 7.90 -18.40
N VAL A 711 -20.97 9.07 -18.55
CA VAL A 711 -21.86 9.63 -17.51
C VAL A 711 -23.09 8.73 -17.28
N ASP A 712 -23.64 8.17 -18.36
CA ASP A 712 -24.90 7.44 -18.34
C ASP A 712 -24.74 5.96 -17.91
N GLU A 713 -23.66 5.27 -18.31
CA GLU A 713 -23.48 3.84 -18.06
C GLU A 713 -22.83 3.52 -16.71
N ILE A 714 -22.08 4.47 -16.13
CA ILE A 714 -21.37 4.27 -14.87
C ILE A 714 -22.16 4.91 -13.73
N ALA A 715 -22.36 4.17 -12.62
CA ALA A 715 -23.14 4.65 -11.46
C ALA A 715 -22.66 6.01 -10.89
N ARG A 716 -21.34 6.26 -10.95
CA ARG A 716 -20.72 7.57 -10.65
C ARG A 716 -20.04 8.16 -11.88
N GLY A 717 -20.74 8.14 -13.01
CA GLY A 717 -20.18 8.46 -14.33
C GLY A 717 -19.62 9.87 -14.46
N ALA A 718 -20.24 10.88 -13.82
CA ALA A 718 -19.69 12.24 -13.80
C ALA A 718 -18.32 12.32 -13.10
N ALA A 719 -18.14 11.60 -11.99
CA ALA A 719 -16.85 11.51 -11.30
C ALA A 719 -15.82 10.73 -12.13
N ALA A 720 -16.26 9.63 -12.78
CA ALA A 720 -15.41 8.85 -13.66
C ALA A 720 -14.92 9.66 -14.88
N LEU A 721 -15.80 10.47 -15.48
CA LEU A 721 -15.45 11.38 -16.56
C LEU A 721 -14.50 12.49 -16.09
N TYR A 722 -14.74 13.07 -14.91
CA TYR A 722 -13.84 14.05 -14.32
C TYR A 722 -12.42 13.49 -14.12
N VAL A 723 -12.32 12.25 -13.62
CA VAL A 723 -11.04 11.53 -13.51
C VAL A 723 -10.39 11.36 -14.89
N ALA A 724 -11.14 10.88 -15.89
CA ALA A 724 -10.65 10.66 -17.26
C ALA A 724 -10.11 11.95 -17.90
N MET A 725 -10.85 13.05 -17.79
CA MET A 725 -10.47 14.36 -18.33
C MET A 725 -9.23 14.96 -17.66
N THR A 726 -8.86 14.50 -16.46
CA THR A 726 -7.75 15.05 -15.67
C THR A 726 -6.50 14.17 -15.66
N ARG A 727 -6.52 13.04 -16.40
CA ARG A 727 -5.33 12.22 -16.67
C ARG A 727 -4.29 12.83 -17.64
N PRO A 728 -4.64 13.70 -18.61
CA PRO A 728 -3.64 14.25 -19.52
C PRO A 728 -2.78 15.35 -18.87
N THR A 729 -1.48 15.32 -19.19
CA THR A 729 -0.50 16.33 -18.80
C THR A 729 -0.21 17.31 -19.93
N GLN A 730 -0.70 17.10 -21.16
CA GLN A 730 -0.51 18.07 -22.23
C GLN A 730 -1.78 18.34 -23.03
N ARG A 731 -2.44 17.29 -23.54
CA ARG A 731 -3.52 17.43 -24.54
C ARG A 731 -4.74 16.59 -24.17
N LEU A 732 -5.93 17.19 -24.32
CA LEU A 732 -7.21 16.51 -24.14
C LEU A 732 -8.06 16.68 -25.39
N HIS A 733 -8.53 15.55 -25.92
CA HIS A 733 -9.49 15.50 -27.03
C HIS A 733 -10.76 14.79 -26.57
N LEU A 734 -11.92 15.36 -26.86
CA LEU A 734 -13.23 14.79 -26.58
C LEU A 734 -13.89 14.44 -27.91
N VAL A 735 -14.16 13.16 -28.16
CA VAL A 735 -14.75 12.67 -29.41
C VAL A 735 -16.18 12.23 -29.14
N THR A 736 -17.13 12.70 -29.95
CA THR A 736 -18.55 12.31 -29.80
C THR A 736 -19.29 12.28 -31.13
N THR A 737 -20.29 11.41 -31.23
CA THR A 737 -21.31 11.39 -32.29
C THR A 737 -22.62 12.07 -31.85
N GLY A 738 -22.76 12.40 -30.57
CA GLY A 738 -23.98 12.90 -29.95
C GLY A 738 -23.79 14.18 -29.14
N ALA A 739 -24.57 14.28 -28.05
CA ALA A 739 -24.52 15.42 -27.14
C ALA A 739 -23.32 15.32 -26.18
N LEU A 740 -22.76 16.46 -25.80
CA LEU A 740 -21.77 16.52 -24.73
C LEU A 740 -22.44 16.69 -23.37
N PRO A 741 -21.80 16.20 -22.29
CA PRO A 741 -22.16 16.53 -20.92
C PRO A 741 -22.24 18.03 -20.67
N ARG A 742 -23.09 18.42 -19.71
CA ARG A 742 -23.24 19.84 -19.32
C ARG A 742 -21.92 20.33 -18.71
N GLY A 743 -21.57 21.59 -18.99
CA GLY A 743 -20.33 22.21 -18.51
C GLY A 743 -19.12 22.01 -19.41
N ILE A 744 -19.23 21.20 -20.48
CA ILE A 744 -18.21 21.16 -21.54
C ILE A 744 -18.57 22.20 -22.61
N PRO A 745 -17.65 23.12 -22.98
CA PRO A 745 -17.90 24.11 -24.02
C PRO A 745 -18.13 23.42 -25.37
N SER A 746 -19.10 23.94 -26.12
CA SER A 746 -19.65 23.36 -27.35
C SER A 746 -18.73 23.48 -28.55
#